data_AF-A0A7C6NVQ9-F1
#
_entry.id   AF-A0A7C6NVQ9-F1
#
_cell.length_a   1.000
_cell.length_b   1.000
_cell.length_c   1.000
_cell.angle_alpha   90.00
_cell.angle_beta   90.00
_cell.angle_gamma   90.00
#
_symmetry.space_group_name_H-M   'P 1'
#
loop_
_entity.id
_entity.type
_entity.pdbx_description
1 polymer ?
#
loop_
_entity_poly.entity_id
_entity_poly.type
_entity_poly.pdbx_seq_one_letter_code
_entity_poly.pdbx_strand_id
1 'polypeptide(L)'
;MNRKTKGRTALILAICLAVTIGTLSAAPAAAKPAVRKPVPIGQRESAADLEKEIANYINAKEATYNFADDEEFLSLVNALAPALLRTESERFLEHATHFAVGDLDGDKLPEIAVYEQRDFDNMDDPGALVVYQFKDGKYQQVASVDMEYDNSCVKTAIGPAAPGQNALFMQTAVGAHSEMFYLFLLKDGKLEPAIDDSNARLLSAYASGDIADIDNDGIIEFSIYTEDPDGEGTCMADSDKISYWYKWNGRDGIKFVKYEQHKNNSEEQPSDPAVLAELTAKLGSEDLLSAQKYLKANLSKLTKKGATAALESYAQKLQQLIPAYDSQIQSLQEKYGNDLNDIKRLQDPDCLKNEQDLKELLVKARQLGLQLQTAEGMYFFAVDYQVLVADFQGKITNELTSWFQILADYYNEPAMKDAALVVSLDEIAKRIVAMEEFQFTFPYSKYNHELTRMHENYLATYLYGANNTPSYDYETRVIKPEALASFDKTKNDALGYPLYNLVNSYLAKLKDTENKVTPELQELMNTEIKELVGGIYIDNETVASKTDIVEINVELPVLPENSALMKKINEKIKQSYVNTRAEIEAGAQEAKKAGATVFPYSLFTSYRVPWNQDGLLSIVYQSYQFTGGAHGMTYKTAYNIDITGERLLSLADFFPEHPDHVQYVKEEIKKAIQAEPEYYFEDALETIDAREEEFSFYVDNENVVVFFHPYDIAPYAGGFREFPIPWDVLP
;
A
#
# COMPACT_ATOMS: atom_id res chain seq x y z
N MET A 1 -48.58 -32.14 9.11
CA MET A 1 -49.30 -33.20 9.85
C MET A 1 -49.23 -32.88 11.34
N ASN A 2 -50.28 -33.24 12.07
CA ASN A 2 -50.73 -32.62 13.31
C ASN A 2 -49.99 -33.10 14.58
N ARG A 3 -50.10 -32.30 15.65
CA ARG A 3 -49.90 -32.59 17.10
C ARG A 3 -48.51 -32.29 17.69
N LYS A 4 -48.39 -31.19 18.45
CA LYS A 4 -48.73 -31.03 19.90
C LYS A 4 -47.69 -31.75 20.76
N THR A 5 -46.85 -31.06 21.54
CA THR A 5 -47.04 -30.51 22.91
C THR A 5 -45.78 -30.96 23.68
N LYS A 6 -45.15 -30.30 24.65
CA LYS A 6 -45.54 -29.30 25.66
C LYS A 6 -44.22 -28.80 26.27
N GLY A 7 -44.17 -27.52 26.64
CA GLY A 7 -43.12 -26.99 27.51
C GLY A 7 -43.10 -27.64 28.90
N ARG A 8 -41.97 -27.54 29.59
CA ARG A 8 -41.92 -27.13 31.01
C ARG A 8 -40.51 -26.76 31.47
N THR A 9 -40.52 -25.68 32.23
CA THR A 9 -39.54 -24.94 33.01
C THR A 9 -38.89 -25.74 34.15
N ALA A 10 -37.61 -25.49 34.45
CA ALA A 10 -36.93 -25.44 35.78
C ALA A 10 -35.40 -25.37 35.54
N LEU A 11 -34.67 -24.27 35.80
CA LEU A 11 -34.21 -23.66 37.06
C LEU A 11 -33.04 -24.41 37.76
N ILE A 12 -31.84 -23.79 37.65
CA ILE A 12 -30.69 -23.72 38.60
C ILE A 12 -29.87 -25.01 38.90
N LEU A 13 -28.55 -24.99 38.62
CA LEU A 13 -27.49 -25.02 39.65
C LEU A 13 -26.08 -24.82 39.03
N ALA A 14 -25.32 -23.88 39.61
CA ALA A 14 -23.89 -23.70 39.40
C ALA A 14 -23.08 -24.83 40.07
N ILE A 15 -22.01 -25.29 39.42
CA ILE A 15 -20.92 -26.04 40.06
C ILE A 15 -19.59 -25.46 39.56
N CYS A 16 -18.87 -24.83 40.48
CA CYS A 16 -17.46 -24.49 40.37
C CYS A 16 -16.60 -25.75 40.26
N LEU A 17 -15.62 -25.76 39.35
CA LEU A 17 -14.42 -26.56 39.52
C LEU A 17 -13.21 -25.63 39.54
N ALA A 18 -12.58 -25.53 40.71
CA ALA A 18 -11.25 -24.98 40.87
C ALA A 18 -10.22 -26.06 40.51
N VAL A 19 -9.33 -25.76 39.58
CA VAL A 19 -8.03 -26.42 39.46
C VAL A 19 -6.98 -25.33 39.33
N THR A 20 -6.34 -25.02 40.46
CA THR A 20 -5.07 -24.31 40.54
C THR A 20 -3.94 -25.22 40.06
N ILE A 21 -3.04 -24.72 39.20
CA ILE A 21 -1.58 -24.88 39.23
C ILE A 21 -0.96 -23.90 38.20
N GLY A 22 -0.01 -23.06 38.66
CA GLY A 22 1.14 -22.63 37.85
C GLY A 22 1.08 -21.23 37.21
N THR A 23 1.15 -20.16 38.01
CA THR A 23 1.48 -18.82 37.52
C THR A 23 2.94 -18.75 37.06
N LEU A 24 3.18 -18.63 35.75
CA LEU A 24 4.35 -17.91 35.24
C LEU A 24 4.05 -16.40 35.35
N SER A 25 4.99 -15.69 35.97
CA SER A 25 4.94 -14.26 36.26
C SER A 25 4.88 -13.42 34.98
N ALA A 26 3.70 -12.88 34.65
CA ALA A 26 3.57 -11.70 33.80
C ALA A 26 3.96 -10.46 34.61
N ALA A 27 4.71 -9.55 33.99
CA ALA A 27 5.04 -8.24 34.55
C ALA A 27 3.75 -7.47 34.94
N PRO A 28 3.77 -6.63 35.99
CA PRO A 28 2.57 -5.98 36.46
C PRO A 28 2.07 -4.97 35.42
N ALA A 29 0.86 -5.19 34.92
CA ALA A 29 0.07 -4.18 34.24
C ALA A 29 0.00 -2.92 35.10
N ALA A 30 0.20 -1.75 34.47
CA ALA A 30 -0.02 -0.46 35.10
C ALA A 30 -1.39 -0.45 35.79
N ALA A 31 -1.41 -0.02 37.06
CA ALA A 31 -2.63 0.04 37.83
C ALA A 31 -3.63 1.00 37.16
N LYS A 32 -4.81 0.51 36.79
CA LYS A 32 -5.94 1.36 36.39
C LYS A 32 -6.21 2.39 37.51
N PRO A 33 -6.36 3.68 37.20
CA PRO A 33 -6.78 4.67 38.20
C PRO A 33 -8.13 4.26 38.79
N ALA A 34 -8.31 4.50 40.08
CA ALA A 34 -9.58 4.24 40.75
C ALA A 34 -10.68 5.14 40.17
N VAL A 35 -11.50 4.59 39.26
CA VAL A 35 -12.68 5.26 38.73
C VAL A 35 -13.65 5.52 39.89
N ARG A 36 -13.82 6.79 40.27
CA ARG A 36 -14.93 7.19 41.14
C ARG A 36 -16.23 6.78 40.44
N LYS A 37 -17.11 6.07 41.14
CA LYS A 37 -18.45 5.73 40.61
C LYS A 37 -19.15 7.02 40.15
N PRO A 38 -19.82 7.03 38.98
CA PRO A 38 -20.57 8.18 38.52
C PRO A 38 -21.57 8.64 39.58
N VAL A 39 -21.64 9.94 39.82
CA VAL A 39 -22.70 10.53 40.64
C VAL A 39 -24.01 10.41 39.84
N PRO A 40 -25.10 9.86 40.41
CA PRO A 40 -26.38 9.79 39.71
C PRO A 40 -26.89 11.21 39.40
N ILE A 41 -27.20 11.49 38.13
CA ILE A 41 -27.64 12.81 37.68
C ILE A 41 -29.12 12.96 38.01
N GLY A 42 -29.37 13.51 39.19
CA GLY A 42 -30.68 14.02 39.60
C GLY A 42 -30.62 15.45 40.13
N GLN A 43 -29.47 16.13 39.99
CA GLN A 43 -29.25 17.47 40.52
C GLN A 43 -28.54 18.34 39.47
N ARG A 44 -29.29 19.11 38.68
CA ARG A 44 -28.69 20.21 37.88
C ARG A 44 -27.91 21.20 38.76
N GLU A 45 -28.25 21.27 40.06
CA GLU A 45 -27.47 22.00 41.07
C GLU A 45 -26.01 21.48 41.18
N SER A 46 -25.76 20.17 41.06
CA SER A 46 -24.39 19.63 41.15
C SER A 46 -23.54 19.92 39.91
N ALA A 47 -24.15 20.07 38.72
CA ALA A 47 -23.43 20.45 37.50
C ALA A 47 -22.95 21.91 37.56
N ALA A 48 -23.81 22.83 38.02
CA ALA A 48 -23.44 24.23 38.21
C ALA A 48 -22.34 24.41 39.28
N ASP A 49 -22.37 23.60 40.34
CA ASP A 49 -21.31 23.58 41.34
C ASP A 49 -19.97 23.07 40.77
N LEU A 50 -20.01 22.00 39.96
CA LEU A 50 -18.83 21.48 39.25
C LEU A 50 -18.27 22.49 38.26
N GLU A 51 -19.09 23.16 37.46
CA GLU A 51 -18.66 24.22 36.55
C GLU A 51 -17.95 25.36 37.30
N LYS A 52 -18.49 25.74 38.47
CA LYS A 52 -17.88 26.76 39.32
C LYS A 52 -16.55 26.28 39.91
N GLU A 53 -16.44 25.02 40.30
CA GLU A 53 -15.20 24.41 40.80
C GLU A 53 -14.13 24.39 39.70
N ILE A 54 -14.49 23.96 38.49
CA ILE A 54 -13.64 23.97 37.29
C ILE A 54 -13.18 25.40 36.99
N ALA A 55 -14.10 26.38 36.97
CA ALA A 55 -13.75 27.77 36.72
C ALA A 55 -12.78 28.33 37.76
N ASN A 56 -12.98 28.01 39.04
CA ASN A 56 -12.04 28.40 40.09
C ASN A 56 -10.68 27.72 39.93
N TYR A 57 -10.65 26.45 39.52
CA TYR A 57 -9.42 25.70 39.27
C TYR A 57 -8.60 26.36 38.15
N ILE A 58 -9.24 26.71 37.03
CA ILE A 58 -8.60 27.41 35.90
C ILE A 58 -8.08 28.77 36.34
N ASN A 59 -8.90 29.57 37.03
CA ASN A 59 -8.53 30.91 37.49
C ASN A 59 -7.37 30.92 38.51
N ALA A 60 -7.09 29.79 39.16
CA ALA A 60 -5.99 29.65 40.11
C ALA A 60 -4.64 29.33 39.44
N LYS A 61 -4.63 29.05 38.13
CA LYS A 61 -3.44 28.66 37.36
C LYS A 61 -3.08 29.75 36.34
N GLU A 62 -1.87 29.67 35.80
CA GLU A 62 -1.41 30.58 34.74
C GLU A 62 -1.96 30.14 33.37
N ALA A 63 -2.07 31.08 32.44
CA ALA A 63 -2.66 30.83 31.11
C ALA A 63 -1.90 29.79 30.26
N THR A 64 -0.64 29.49 30.57
CA THR A 64 0.17 28.50 29.85
C THR A 64 0.11 27.09 30.47
N TYR A 65 -0.69 26.90 31.52
CA TYR A 65 -0.83 25.63 32.21
C TYR A 65 -1.47 24.57 31.30
N ASN A 66 -0.94 23.35 31.31
CA ASN A 66 -1.56 22.24 30.58
C ASN A 66 -2.59 21.56 31.48
N PHE A 67 -3.87 21.84 31.25
CA PHE A 67 -4.96 21.23 32.00
C PHE A 67 -5.29 19.82 31.49
N ALA A 68 -4.95 19.52 30.24
CA ALA A 68 -5.17 18.22 29.64
C ALA A 68 -4.27 17.11 30.22
N ASP A 69 -3.16 17.47 30.89
CA ASP A 69 -2.28 16.52 31.59
C ASP A 69 -2.55 16.46 33.11
N ASP A 70 -3.49 17.27 33.63
CA ASP A 70 -3.76 17.39 35.07
C ASP A 70 -4.86 16.41 35.51
N GLU A 71 -4.46 15.32 36.18
CA GLU A 71 -5.38 14.28 36.65
C GLU A 71 -6.49 14.80 37.59
N GLU A 72 -6.20 15.81 38.43
CA GLU A 72 -7.19 16.38 39.35
C GLU A 72 -8.22 17.19 38.58
N PHE A 73 -7.75 18.02 37.64
CA PHE A 73 -8.62 18.79 36.76
C PHE A 73 -9.48 17.88 35.86
N LEU A 74 -8.86 16.90 35.20
CA LEU A 74 -9.57 15.91 34.39
C LEU A 74 -10.62 15.15 35.20
N SER A 75 -10.36 14.85 36.49
CA SER A 75 -11.36 14.21 37.35
C SER A 75 -12.59 15.10 37.58
N LEU A 76 -12.45 16.43 37.61
CA LEU A 76 -13.58 17.36 37.72
C LEU A 76 -14.37 17.41 36.41
N VAL A 77 -13.68 17.53 35.28
CA VAL A 77 -14.30 17.59 33.96
C VAL A 77 -15.04 16.29 33.63
N ASN A 78 -14.44 15.13 33.93
CA ASN A 78 -15.11 13.83 33.80
C ASN A 78 -16.33 13.68 34.72
N ALA A 79 -16.35 14.36 35.88
CA ALA A 79 -17.53 14.35 36.74
C ALA A 79 -18.67 15.23 36.18
N LEU A 80 -18.34 16.26 35.39
CA LEU A 80 -19.32 17.12 34.71
C LEU A 80 -19.91 16.46 33.46
N ALA A 81 -19.09 15.77 32.66
CA ALA A 81 -19.49 15.24 31.35
C ALA A 81 -20.82 14.45 31.34
N PRO A 82 -21.10 13.54 32.30
CA PRO A 82 -22.38 12.86 32.38
C PRO A 82 -23.59 13.81 32.44
N ALA A 83 -23.46 14.94 33.13
CA ALA A 83 -24.55 15.91 33.32
C ALA A 83 -24.89 16.72 32.05
N LEU A 84 -24.06 16.64 31.01
CA LEU A 84 -24.29 17.27 29.70
C LEU A 84 -25.07 16.37 28.74
N LEU A 85 -25.25 15.08 29.06
CA LEU A 85 -26.07 14.17 28.26
C LEU A 85 -27.55 14.53 28.35
N ARG A 86 -28.26 14.34 27.23
CA ARG A 86 -29.73 14.36 27.22
C ARG A 86 -30.32 13.14 27.94
N THR A 87 -31.56 13.28 28.39
CA THR A 87 -32.24 12.28 29.22
C THR A 87 -32.36 10.91 28.55
N GLU A 88 -32.52 10.86 27.23
CA GLU A 88 -32.61 9.62 26.44
C GLU A 88 -31.32 8.79 26.50
N SER A 89 -30.18 9.43 26.80
CA SER A 89 -28.86 8.79 26.88
C SER A 89 -28.52 8.28 28.29
N GLU A 90 -29.31 8.65 29.31
CA GLU A 90 -29.00 8.38 30.72
C GLU A 90 -28.86 6.87 31.03
N ARG A 91 -29.66 6.03 30.38
CA ARG A 91 -29.63 4.57 30.60
C ARG A 91 -28.33 3.90 30.14
N PHE A 92 -27.49 4.60 29.37
CA PHE A 92 -26.24 4.07 28.83
C PHE A 92 -24.99 4.57 29.60
N LEU A 93 -25.18 5.43 30.61
CA LEU A 93 -24.12 5.97 31.46
C LEU A 93 -23.36 4.93 32.27
N GLU A 94 -23.93 3.75 32.49
CA GLU A 94 -23.23 2.66 33.20
C GLU A 94 -21.99 2.15 32.45
N HIS A 95 -21.84 2.50 31.16
CA HIS A 95 -20.79 1.95 30.30
C HIS A 95 -19.62 2.90 30.02
N ALA A 96 -19.61 4.14 30.51
CA ALA A 96 -18.54 5.14 30.32
C ALA A 96 -18.12 5.43 28.87
N THR A 97 -18.87 4.96 27.88
CA THR A 97 -18.52 5.03 26.45
C THR A 97 -19.23 6.17 25.71
N HIS A 98 -20.16 6.86 26.37
CA HIS A 98 -21.02 7.87 25.75
C HIS A 98 -20.44 9.29 25.80
N PHE A 99 -19.27 9.47 26.39
CA PHE A 99 -18.56 10.73 26.37
C PHE A 99 -17.05 10.49 26.41
N ALA A 100 -16.30 11.45 25.89
CA ALA A 100 -14.85 11.50 26.00
C ALA A 100 -14.42 12.89 26.47
N VAL A 101 -13.33 12.93 27.24
CA VAL A 101 -12.72 14.17 27.74
C VAL A 101 -11.26 14.16 27.32
N GLY A 102 -10.80 15.23 26.68
CA GLY A 102 -9.41 15.38 26.25
C GLY A 102 -9.21 16.65 25.44
N ASP A 103 -7.96 17.02 25.22
CA ASP A 103 -7.57 18.18 24.40
C ASP A 103 -7.79 17.85 22.92
N LEU A 104 -8.83 18.42 22.31
CA LEU A 104 -9.23 18.14 20.93
C LEU A 104 -8.66 19.16 19.94
N ASP A 105 -8.54 20.43 20.34
CA ASP A 105 -8.02 21.49 19.47
C ASP A 105 -6.57 21.91 19.73
N GLY A 106 -5.91 21.31 20.73
CA GLY A 106 -4.51 21.52 21.04
C GLY A 106 -4.24 22.77 21.90
N ASP A 107 -5.28 23.40 22.46
CA ASP A 107 -5.15 24.58 23.31
C ASP A 107 -4.75 24.26 24.76
N LYS A 108 -4.61 22.96 25.10
CA LYS A 108 -4.26 22.41 26.41
C LYS A 108 -5.37 22.51 27.46
N LEU A 109 -6.59 22.83 27.05
CA LEU A 109 -7.79 22.81 27.86
C LEU A 109 -8.72 21.71 27.30
N PRO A 110 -9.11 20.71 28.10
CA PRO A 110 -9.85 19.57 27.56
C PRO A 110 -11.28 19.96 27.13
N GLU A 111 -11.67 19.49 25.95
CA GLU A 111 -13.03 19.42 25.48
C GLU A 111 -13.80 18.28 26.13
N ILE A 112 -15.13 18.38 26.08
CA ILE A 112 -16.04 17.27 26.37
C ILE A 112 -16.81 16.92 25.09
N ALA A 113 -16.61 15.72 24.55
CA ALA A 113 -17.44 15.16 23.49
C ALA A 113 -18.51 14.26 24.11
N VAL A 114 -19.76 14.38 23.64
CA VAL A 114 -20.93 13.70 24.18
C VAL A 114 -21.72 13.07 23.03
N TYR A 115 -22.01 11.77 23.12
CA TYR A 115 -22.93 11.10 22.21
C TYR A 115 -24.36 11.15 22.75
N GLU A 116 -25.19 11.94 22.09
CA GLU A 116 -26.60 12.10 22.36
C GLU A 116 -27.42 11.03 21.62
N GLN A 117 -27.78 9.99 22.36
CA GLN A 117 -28.56 8.85 21.89
C GLN A 117 -29.92 9.25 21.31
N ARG A 118 -30.21 8.86 20.07
CA ARG A 118 -31.52 9.13 19.43
C ARG A 118 -32.72 8.75 20.30
N ASP A 119 -33.79 9.53 20.20
CA ASP A 119 -35.10 9.15 20.71
C ASP A 119 -35.70 8.04 19.83
N PHE A 120 -35.78 6.82 20.36
CA PHE A 120 -36.31 5.67 19.64
C PHE A 120 -37.81 5.79 19.33
N ASP A 121 -38.54 6.69 19.99
CA ASP A 121 -39.94 6.97 19.74
C ASP A 121 -40.14 8.07 18.66
N ASN A 122 -39.08 8.78 18.28
CA ASN A 122 -39.08 9.83 17.27
C ASN A 122 -38.18 9.50 16.07
N MET A 123 -38.77 9.09 14.95
CA MET A 123 -38.01 8.74 13.75
C MET A 123 -37.32 9.94 13.06
N ASP A 124 -37.62 11.18 13.46
CA ASP A 124 -36.96 12.37 12.92
C ASP A 124 -35.74 12.80 13.78
N ASP A 125 -35.41 12.06 14.84
CA ASP A 125 -34.23 12.29 15.68
C ASP A 125 -33.10 11.33 15.29
N PRO A 126 -32.04 11.82 14.62
CA PRO A 126 -30.92 10.98 14.18
C PRO A 126 -29.93 10.64 15.31
N GLY A 127 -30.06 11.24 16.49
CA GLY A 127 -28.95 11.31 17.43
C GLY A 127 -27.89 12.32 17.01
N ALA A 128 -27.01 12.68 17.95
CA ALA A 128 -25.96 13.65 17.66
C ALA A 128 -24.68 13.36 18.44
N LEU A 129 -23.54 13.73 17.87
CA LEU A 129 -22.29 13.90 18.58
C LEU A 129 -22.08 15.39 18.83
N VAL A 130 -21.90 15.77 20.09
CA VAL A 130 -21.88 17.17 20.54
C VAL A 130 -20.57 17.45 21.27
N VAL A 131 -19.91 18.56 20.96
CA VAL A 131 -18.67 18.98 21.62
C VAL A 131 -18.88 20.26 22.40
N TYR A 132 -18.36 20.27 23.62
CA TYR A 132 -18.39 21.39 24.55
C TYR A 132 -16.97 21.89 24.84
N GLN A 133 -16.80 23.21 24.80
CA GLN A 133 -15.57 23.91 25.20
C GLN A 133 -15.81 24.80 26.40
N PHE A 134 -14.79 24.98 27.24
CA PHE A 134 -14.88 25.89 28.36
C PHE A 134 -14.74 27.35 27.90
N LYS A 135 -15.83 28.12 27.96
CA LYS A 135 -15.90 29.54 27.56
C LYS A 135 -16.71 30.34 28.57
N ASP A 136 -16.24 31.54 28.89
CA ASP A 136 -16.90 32.47 29.83
C ASP A 136 -17.25 31.84 31.20
N GLY A 137 -16.37 30.97 31.70
CA GLY A 137 -16.52 30.37 33.03
C GLY A 137 -17.38 29.10 33.11
N LYS A 138 -17.77 28.52 31.97
CA LYS A 138 -18.58 27.28 31.91
C LYS A 138 -18.34 26.51 30.61
N TYR A 139 -18.78 25.25 30.54
CA TYR A 139 -18.76 24.50 29.29
C TYR A 139 -19.94 24.92 28.40
N GLN A 140 -19.65 25.23 27.14
CA GLN A 140 -20.63 25.65 26.14
C GLN A 140 -20.50 24.77 24.92
N GLN A 141 -21.64 24.34 24.36
CA GLN A 141 -21.66 23.63 23.10
C GLN A 141 -21.03 24.51 22.01
N VAL A 142 -20.08 23.95 21.27
CA VAL A 142 -19.41 24.62 20.15
C VAL A 142 -19.65 23.95 18.82
N ALA A 143 -19.79 22.62 18.82
CA ALA A 143 -20.01 21.84 17.61
C ALA A 143 -21.04 20.73 17.85
N SER A 144 -21.72 20.33 16.78
CA SER A 144 -22.59 19.15 16.78
C SER A 144 -22.68 18.59 15.36
N VAL A 145 -22.76 17.27 15.24
CA VAL A 145 -23.01 16.55 13.99
C VAL A 145 -24.07 15.47 14.24
N ASP A 146 -24.99 15.30 13.29
CA ASP A 146 -26.01 14.26 13.34
C ASP A 146 -25.35 12.89 13.08
N MET A 147 -25.75 11.85 13.83
CA MET A 147 -25.11 10.52 13.78
C MET A 147 -25.90 9.50 12.95
N GLU A 148 -26.61 9.97 11.93
CA GLU A 148 -27.28 9.18 10.87
C GLU A 148 -28.06 7.93 11.33
N TYR A 149 -28.71 8.00 12.48
CA TYR A 149 -29.50 6.90 13.08
C TYR A 149 -28.69 5.71 13.63
N ASP A 150 -27.40 5.88 13.91
CA ASP A 150 -26.60 4.91 14.63
C ASP A 150 -27.24 4.51 15.98
N ASN A 151 -27.07 3.24 16.37
CA ASN A 151 -27.83 2.69 17.49
C ASN A 151 -27.32 3.16 18.85
N SER A 152 -26.02 3.06 19.15
CA SER A 152 -25.45 3.43 20.45
C SER A 152 -23.96 3.61 20.32
N CYS A 153 -23.38 4.48 21.14
CA CYS A 153 -21.94 4.59 21.21
C CYS A 153 -21.34 3.35 21.91
N VAL A 154 -20.39 2.70 21.24
CA VAL A 154 -19.62 1.57 21.75
C VAL A 154 -18.35 2.06 22.42
N LYS A 155 -17.63 3.00 21.79
CA LYS A 155 -16.38 3.56 22.32
C LYS A 155 -16.18 4.98 21.80
N THR A 156 -15.68 5.86 22.66
CA THR A 156 -15.23 7.21 22.27
C THR A 156 -13.92 7.52 22.96
N ALA A 157 -13.04 8.26 22.27
CA ALA A 157 -11.78 8.73 22.81
C ALA A 157 -11.38 10.06 22.15
N ILE A 158 -10.71 10.93 22.90
CA ILE A 158 -10.01 12.10 22.36
C ILE A 158 -8.52 11.89 22.58
N GLY A 159 -7.71 12.09 21.54
CA GLY A 159 -6.27 11.99 21.64
C GLY A 159 -5.55 12.15 20.31
N PRO A 160 -4.23 11.91 20.27
CA PRO A 160 -3.40 12.16 19.08
C PRO A 160 -3.76 11.21 17.93
N ALA A 161 -4.08 11.77 16.75
CA ALA A 161 -4.31 11.02 15.51
C ALA A 161 -3.14 11.13 14.53
N ALA A 162 -2.32 12.15 14.69
CA ALA A 162 -1.04 12.34 14.01
C ALA A 162 -0.16 13.26 14.86
N PRO A 163 1.16 13.38 14.59
CA PRO A 163 2.02 14.30 15.32
C PRO A 163 1.48 15.73 15.32
N GLY A 164 1.14 16.23 16.51
CA GLY A 164 0.60 17.59 16.70
C GLY A 164 -0.87 17.78 16.30
N GLN A 165 -1.60 16.71 15.96
CA GLN A 165 -3.01 16.77 15.63
C GLN A 165 -3.80 15.78 16.49
N ASN A 166 -4.65 16.30 17.36
CA ASN A 166 -5.62 15.51 18.12
C ASN A 166 -6.91 15.33 17.30
N ALA A 167 -7.65 14.27 17.63
CA ALA A 167 -8.93 13.96 17.03
C ALA A 167 -9.87 13.27 18.03
N LEU A 168 -11.15 13.26 17.66
CA LEU A 168 -12.20 12.51 18.34
C LEU A 168 -12.45 11.21 17.59
N PHE A 169 -12.10 10.10 18.23
CA PHE A 169 -12.30 8.74 17.75
C PHE A 169 -13.61 8.22 18.30
N MET A 170 -14.40 7.57 17.46
CA MET A 170 -15.70 7.06 17.85
C MET A 170 -16.02 5.74 17.16
N GLN A 171 -16.63 4.82 17.90
CA GLN A 171 -17.24 3.60 17.40
C GLN A 171 -18.70 3.56 17.83
N THR A 172 -19.60 3.39 16.87
CA THR A 172 -21.04 3.23 17.12
C THR A 172 -21.48 1.84 16.71
N ALA A 173 -22.50 1.32 17.38
CA ALA A 173 -23.19 0.11 16.93
C ALA A 173 -24.12 0.45 15.76
N VAL A 174 -24.03 -0.33 14.69
CA VAL A 174 -24.96 -0.32 13.56
C VAL A 174 -25.75 -1.62 13.58
N GLY A 175 -27.06 -1.52 13.83
CA GLY A 175 -27.88 -2.70 14.06
C GLY A 175 -27.48 -3.45 15.33
N ALA A 176 -27.64 -4.78 15.33
CA ALA A 176 -27.40 -5.61 16.51
C ALA A 176 -25.99 -6.24 16.56
N HIS A 177 -25.23 -6.16 15.47
CA HIS A 177 -24.03 -6.96 15.30
C HIS A 177 -22.86 -6.23 14.67
N SER A 178 -23.02 -5.06 14.05
CA SER A 178 -21.95 -4.36 13.35
C SER A 178 -21.59 -3.07 14.05
N GLU A 179 -20.42 -2.52 13.73
CA GLU A 179 -19.94 -1.25 14.27
C GLU A 179 -19.42 -0.35 13.15
N MET A 180 -19.66 0.96 13.27
CA MET A 180 -19.08 1.96 12.39
C MET A 180 -18.04 2.78 13.15
N PHE A 181 -16.89 2.98 12.54
CA PHE A 181 -15.83 3.84 13.07
C PHE A 181 -15.90 5.24 12.46
N TYR A 182 -15.64 6.25 13.28
CA TYR A 182 -15.51 7.64 12.87
C TYR A 182 -14.28 8.28 13.51
N LEU A 183 -13.66 9.20 12.77
CA LEU A 183 -12.62 10.09 13.25
C LEU A 183 -12.98 11.52 12.87
N PHE A 184 -13.11 12.39 13.86
CA PHE A 184 -13.47 13.78 13.66
C PHE A 184 -12.36 14.73 14.10
N LEU A 185 -12.14 15.78 13.31
CA LEU A 185 -11.33 16.92 13.70
C LEU A 185 -12.25 18.07 14.12
N LEU A 186 -11.84 18.83 15.14
CA LEU A 186 -12.48 20.10 15.48
C LEU A 186 -11.76 21.23 14.74
N LYS A 187 -12.40 21.80 13.72
CA LYS A 187 -11.88 22.93 12.94
C LYS A 187 -12.87 24.07 12.94
N ASP A 188 -12.41 25.26 13.33
CA ASP A 188 -13.23 26.48 13.39
C ASP A 188 -14.59 26.30 14.11
N GLY A 189 -14.60 25.51 15.19
CA GLY A 189 -15.82 25.21 15.95
C GLY A 189 -16.78 24.24 15.27
N LYS A 190 -16.32 23.45 14.30
CA LYS A 190 -17.11 22.40 13.64
C LYS A 190 -16.40 21.06 13.74
N LEU A 191 -17.19 20.00 13.91
CA LEU A 191 -16.70 18.64 13.73
C LEU A 191 -16.73 18.29 12.25
N GLU A 192 -15.58 17.92 11.71
CA GLU A 192 -15.43 17.47 10.33
C GLU A 192 -14.89 16.03 10.33
N PRO A 193 -15.52 15.10 9.58
CA PRO A 193 -14.93 13.79 9.35
C PRO A 193 -13.54 13.95 8.74
N ALA A 194 -12.57 13.23 9.31
CA ALA A 194 -11.19 13.26 8.86
C ALA A 194 -10.86 12.17 7.83
N ILE A 195 -11.77 11.23 7.64
CA ILE A 195 -11.62 10.10 6.71
C ILE A 195 -12.80 10.16 5.75
N ASP A 196 -12.50 10.04 4.46
CA ASP A 196 -13.51 9.84 3.42
C ASP A 196 -13.78 8.33 3.29
N ASP A 197 -15.05 7.93 3.37
CA ASP A 197 -15.48 6.53 3.33
C ASP A 197 -15.11 5.81 2.02
N SER A 198 -14.82 6.53 0.94
CA SER A 198 -14.32 5.91 -0.30
C SER A 198 -12.83 5.58 -0.24
N ASN A 199 -12.08 6.18 0.69
CA ASN A 199 -10.66 5.92 0.91
C ASN A 199 -10.41 4.90 2.04
N ALA A 200 -11.46 4.38 2.68
CA ALA A 200 -11.35 3.51 3.84
C ALA A 200 -12.60 2.65 4.08
N ARG A 201 -12.40 1.39 4.48
CA ARG A 201 -13.50 0.55 4.99
C ARG A 201 -13.64 0.71 6.50
N LEU A 202 -14.54 1.61 6.92
CA LEU A 202 -14.74 1.95 8.34
C LEU A 202 -15.82 1.12 9.05
N LEU A 203 -16.56 0.30 8.30
CA LEU A 203 -17.55 -0.62 8.86
C LEU A 203 -16.87 -1.91 9.34
N SER A 204 -16.97 -2.17 10.63
CA SER A 204 -16.70 -3.45 11.24
C SER A 204 -17.94 -4.34 11.12
N ALA A 205 -17.82 -5.46 10.42
CA ALA A 205 -18.94 -6.39 10.22
C ALA A 205 -19.44 -6.96 11.56
N TYR A 206 -18.57 -7.03 12.57
CA TYR A 206 -18.90 -7.49 13.92
C TYR A 206 -18.55 -6.46 15.00
N ALA A 207 -19.31 -6.49 16.09
CA ALA A 207 -19.18 -5.58 17.22
C ALA A 207 -18.00 -5.94 18.14
N SER A 208 -16.78 -5.81 17.61
CA SER A 208 -15.52 -6.18 18.26
C SER A 208 -14.34 -5.35 17.75
N GLY A 209 -14.62 -4.19 17.13
CA GLY A 209 -13.58 -3.21 16.83
C GLY A 209 -13.06 -2.58 18.12
N ASP A 210 -11.90 -1.92 18.03
CA ASP A 210 -11.28 -1.25 19.18
C ASP A 210 -10.54 0.02 18.77
N ILE A 211 -10.24 0.88 19.75
CA ILE A 211 -9.47 2.14 19.61
C ILE A 211 -8.37 2.13 20.67
N ALA A 212 -7.11 2.11 20.25
CA ALA A 212 -5.98 2.06 21.16
C ALA A 212 -4.68 2.46 20.46
N ASP A 213 -3.73 2.98 21.23
CA ASP A 213 -2.32 3.02 20.83
C ASP A 213 -1.75 1.60 20.99
N ILE A 214 -1.60 0.89 19.87
CA ILE A 214 -1.22 -0.54 19.86
C ILE A 214 0.27 -0.78 19.64
N ASP A 215 1.00 0.21 19.12
CA ASP A 215 2.43 0.13 18.86
C ASP A 215 3.26 1.00 19.84
N ASN A 216 2.60 1.74 20.73
CA ASN A 216 3.17 2.64 21.73
C ASN A 216 3.95 3.81 21.11
N ASP A 217 3.56 4.27 19.92
CA ASP A 217 4.14 5.45 19.27
C ASP A 217 3.49 6.78 19.74
N GLY A 218 2.45 6.70 20.57
CA GLY A 218 1.70 7.84 21.09
C GLY A 218 0.61 8.36 20.16
N ILE A 219 0.40 7.73 19.01
CA ILE A 219 -0.74 7.93 18.10
C ILE A 219 -1.78 6.84 18.37
N ILE A 220 -3.05 7.19 18.21
CA ILE A 220 -4.16 6.27 18.42
C ILE A 220 -4.50 5.58 17.10
N GLU A 221 -4.50 4.24 17.12
CA GLU A 221 -5.07 3.40 16.07
C GLU A 221 -6.53 3.02 16.37
N PHE A 222 -7.17 2.47 15.34
CA PHE A 222 -8.45 1.79 15.45
C PHE A 222 -8.45 0.49 14.65
N SER A 223 -9.33 -0.44 15.01
CA SER A 223 -9.48 -1.70 14.30
C SER A 223 -10.84 -1.89 13.65
N ILE A 224 -10.80 -2.58 12.51
CA ILE A 224 -11.95 -3.07 11.77
C ILE A 224 -11.98 -4.60 11.89
N TYR A 225 -13.07 -5.14 12.44
CA TYR A 225 -13.22 -6.56 12.70
C TYR A 225 -14.18 -7.19 11.68
N THR A 226 -13.68 -8.10 10.86
CA THR A 226 -14.42 -8.69 9.75
C THR A 226 -14.14 -10.18 9.59
N GLU A 227 -14.81 -10.82 8.63
CA GLU A 227 -14.49 -12.20 8.25
C GLU A 227 -13.09 -12.27 7.64
N ASP A 228 -12.30 -13.26 8.04
CA ASP A 228 -11.01 -13.52 7.40
C ASP A 228 -11.29 -13.96 5.95
N PRO A 229 -10.80 -13.23 4.93
CA PRO A 229 -11.04 -13.58 3.54
C PRO A 229 -10.54 -14.98 3.17
N ASP A 230 -9.52 -15.48 3.87
CA ASP A 230 -8.97 -16.83 3.70
C ASP A 230 -9.42 -17.81 4.79
N GLY A 231 -10.24 -17.34 5.72
CA GLY A 231 -10.78 -18.09 6.83
C GLY A 231 -11.66 -19.26 6.44
N GLU A 232 -11.76 -20.24 7.34
CA GLU A 232 -12.73 -21.33 7.20
C GLU A 232 -14.00 -21.03 7.98
N GLY A 233 -15.15 -21.49 7.47
CA GLY A 233 -16.44 -21.31 8.11
C GLY A 233 -17.58 -21.81 7.23
N THR A 234 -18.62 -22.35 7.86
CA THR A 234 -19.85 -22.72 7.13
C THR A 234 -20.96 -21.68 7.29
N CYS A 235 -20.79 -20.76 8.25
CA CYS A 235 -21.69 -19.65 8.51
C CYS A 235 -20.94 -18.52 9.24
N MET A 236 -21.56 -17.34 9.32
CA MET A 236 -20.97 -16.15 9.95
C MET A 236 -20.54 -16.34 11.43
N ALA A 237 -21.21 -17.22 12.18
CA ALA A 237 -20.91 -17.43 13.60
C ALA A 237 -19.60 -18.20 13.80
N ASP A 238 -19.33 -19.16 12.91
CA ASP A 238 -18.19 -20.08 13.04
C ASP A 238 -17.09 -19.77 12.02
N SER A 239 -17.25 -18.74 11.18
CA SER A 239 -16.19 -18.27 10.29
C SER A 239 -15.04 -17.69 11.10
N ASP A 240 -13.81 -17.95 10.66
CA ASP A 240 -12.64 -17.26 11.16
C ASP A 240 -12.76 -15.75 10.91
N LYS A 241 -12.15 -14.96 11.79
CA LYS A 241 -12.23 -13.50 11.78
C LYS A 241 -10.85 -12.89 11.72
N ILE A 242 -10.80 -11.64 11.34
CA ILE A 242 -9.57 -10.86 11.27
C ILE A 242 -9.83 -9.45 11.78
N SER A 243 -8.92 -8.94 12.62
CA SER A 243 -8.84 -7.52 12.95
C SER A 243 -7.79 -6.87 12.07
N TYR A 244 -8.16 -5.81 11.35
CA TYR A 244 -7.21 -4.91 10.71
C TYR A 244 -7.06 -3.67 11.55
N TRP A 245 -5.83 -3.35 11.94
CA TRP A 245 -5.51 -2.13 12.69
C TRP A 245 -4.98 -1.06 11.73
N TYR A 246 -5.50 0.15 11.89
CA TYR A 246 -5.21 1.31 11.06
C TYR A 246 -4.94 2.55 11.90
N LYS A 247 -4.16 3.48 11.34
CA LYS A 247 -4.11 4.87 11.79
C LYS A 247 -4.55 5.83 10.69
N TRP A 248 -4.90 7.04 11.07
CA TRP A 248 -5.18 8.10 10.10
C TRP A 248 -3.92 8.45 9.30
N ASN A 249 -4.06 8.68 8.00
CA ASN A 249 -2.92 9.03 7.14
C ASN A 249 -2.52 10.52 7.23
N GLY A 250 -3.20 11.32 8.05
CA GLY A 250 -2.97 12.76 8.16
C GLY A 250 -3.78 13.62 7.17
N ARG A 251 -4.64 13.01 6.35
CA ARG A 251 -5.46 13.67 5.33
C ARG A 251 -6.92 13.21 5.39
N ASP A 252 -7.30 12.27 4.53
CA ASP A 252 -8.67 11.84 4.22
C ASP A 252 -8.77 10.31 4.10
N GLY A 253 -7.74 9.58 4.55
CA GLY A 253 -7.66 8.14 4.43
C GLY A 253 -6.94 7.50 5.61
N ILE A 254 -6.58 6.23 5.43
CA ILE A 254 -6.05 5.38 6.51
C ILE A 254 -4.74 4.71 6.07
N LYS A 255 -3.88 4.39 7.03
CA LYS A 255 -2.66 3.61 6.84
C LYS A 255 -2.78 2.32 7.64
N PHE A 256 -2.56 1.19 6.97
CA PHE A 256 -2.51 -0.12 7.61
C PHE A 256 -1.32 -0.21 8.58
N VAL A 257 -1.55 -0.81 9.76
CA VAL A 257 -0.53 -1.00 10.80
C VAL A 257 -0.22 -2.48 10.98
N LYS A 258 -1.22 -3.29 11.31
CA LYS A 258 -1.07 -4.74 11.49
C LYS A 258 -2.42 -5.45 11.37
N TYR A 259 -2.38 -6.78 11.33
CA TYR A 259 -3.59 -7.60 11.41
C TYR A 259 -3.46 -8.70 12.47
N GLU A 260 -4.61 -9.15 12.99
CA GLU A 260 -4.69 -10.22 13.98
C GLU A 260 -5.77 -11.23 13.53
N GLN A 261 -5.38 -12.49 13.31
CA GLN A 261 -6.31 -13.57 12.96
C GLN A 261 -6.93 -14.20 14.20
N HIS A 262 -8.25 -14.36 14.19
CA HIS A 262 -9.04 -14.96 15.25
C HIS A 262 -9.72 -16.23 14.73
N LYS A 263 -9.13 -17.38 15.03
CA LYS A 263 -9.64 -18.67 14.56
C LYS A 263 -10.74 -19.20 15.47
N ASN A 264 -11.84 -19.63 14.88
CA ASN A 264 -12.96 -20.26 15.60
C ASN A 264 -12.91 -21.80 15.53
N ASN A 265 -12.24 -22.38 14.52
CA ASN A 265 -12.15 -23.82 14.32
C ASN A 265 -10.83 -24.43 14.83
N SER A 266 -10.85 -25.75 15.10
CA SER A 266 -9.67 -26.53 15.49
C SER A 266 -8.55 -26.44 14.45
N GLU A 267 -7.29 -26.42 14.89
CA GLU A 267 -6.09 -26.34 14.05
C GLU A 267 -6.24 -27.07 12.71
N GLU A 268 -6.19 -26.30 11.61
CA GLU A 268 -6.14 -26.83 10.24
C GLU A 268 -5.05 -27.91 10.19
N GLN A 269 -5.39 -29.09 9.66
CA GLN A 269 -4.39 -30.15 9.53
C GLN A 269 -3.25 -29.62 8.67
N PRO A 270 -1.99 -29.66 9.17
CA PRO A 270 -0.87 -29.10 8.43
C PRO A 270 -0.68 -29.87 7.11
N SER A 271 -0.07 -29.19 6.15
CA SER A 271 0.31 -29.80 4.87
C SER A 271 1.17 -31.05 5.11
N ASP A 272 0.98 -32.09 4.32
CA ASP A 272 1.76 -33.34 4.40
C ASP A 272 3.26 -33.03 4.22
N PRO A 273 4.12 -33.25 5.25
CA PRO A 273 5.53 -32.89 5.18
C PRO A 273 6.29 -33.60 4.06
N ALA A 274 5.91 -34.84 3.70
CA ALA A 274 6.56 -35.58 2.62
C ALA A 274 6.21 -34.99 1.26
N VAL A 275 4.97 -34.52 1.09
CA VAL A 275 4.54 -33.80 -0.12
C VAL A 275 5.27 -32.46 -0.23
N LEU A 276 5.39 -31.71 0.86
CA LEU A 276 6.14 -30.45 0.86
C LEU A 276 7.62 -30.67 0.53
N ALA A 277 8.28 -31.64 1.14
CA ALA A 277 9.69 -31.94 0.87
C ALA A 277 9.92 -32.32 -0.61
N GLU A 278 9.06 -33.16 -1.18
CA GLU A 278 9.13 -33.53 -2.60
C GLU A 278 8.83 -32.34 -3.52
N LEU A 279 7.86 -31.49 -3.16
CA LEU A 279 7.57 -30.24 -3.91
C LEU A 279 8.77 -29.31 -3.92
N THR A 280 9.36 -29.05 -2.76
CA THR A 280 10.56 -28.20 -2.65
C THR A 280 11.70 -28.76 -3.48
N ALA A 281 11.95 -30.08 -3.42
CA ALA A 281 12.98 -30.73 -4.24
C ALA A 281 12.71 -30.58 -5.75
N LYS A 282 11.45 -30.75 -6.19
CA LYS A 282 11.08 -30.60 -7.60
C LYS A 282 11.16 -29.15 -8.09
N LEU A 283 10.71 -28.19 -7.28
CA LEU A 283 10.79 -26.75 -7.58
C LEU A 283 12.23 -26.23 -7.59
N GLY A 284 13.14 -26.91 -6.88
CA GLY A 284 14.59 -26.67 -6.95
C GLY A 284 15.28 -27.33 -8.15
N SER A 285 14.58 -28.13 -8.94
CA SER A 285 15.12 -28.80 -10.13
C SER A 285 14.77 -28.05 -11.43
N GLU A 286 15.46 -28.36 -12.53
CA GLU A 286 15.14 -27.80 -13.86
C GLU A 286 13.83 -28.36 -14.46
N ASP A 287 13.30 -29.47 -13.95
CA ASP A 287 12.07 -30.12 -14.46
C ASP A 287 10.81 -29.53 -13.81
N LEU A 288 10.51 -28.28 -14.20
CA LEU A 288 9.32 -27.57 -13.73
C LEU A 288 8.00 -28.22 -14.14
N LEU A 289 7.96 -28.98 -15.25
CA LEU A 289 6.74 -29.66 -15.68
C LEU A 289 6.38 -30.79 -14.71
N SER A 290 7.37 -31.52 -14.21
CA SER A 290 7.19 -32.52 -13.15
C SER A 290 6.75 -31.87 -11.84
N ALA A 291 7.33 -30.72 -11.47
CA ALA A 291 6.90 -29.95 -10.30
C ALA A 291 5.41 -29.56 -10.37
N GLN A 292 4.98 -28.97 -11.49
CA GLN A 292 3.59 -28.57 -11.72
C GLN A 292 2.61 -29.75 -11.63
N LYS A 293 2.93 -30.87 -12.29
CA LYS A 293 2.10 -32.08 -12.25
C LYS A 293 2.00 -32.64 -10.83
N TYR A 294 3.10 -32.64 -10.10
CA TYR A 294 3.14 -33.14 -8.73
C TYR A 294 2.33 -32.25 -7.79
N LEU A 295 2.42 -30.92 -7.93
CA LEU A 295 1.61 -29.96 -7.18
C LEU A 295 0.12 -30.21 -7.41
N LYS A 296 -0.32 -30.23 -8.67
CA LYS A 296 -1.72 -30.50 -9.05
C LYS A 296 -2.24 -31.83 -8.49
N ALA A 297 -1.42 -32.88 -8.53
CA ALA A 297 -1.80 -34.21 -8.07
C ALA A 297 -1.92 -34.33 -6.53
N ASN A 298 -1.32 -33.41 -5.76
CA ASN A 298 -1.27 -33.48 -4.30
C ASN A 298 -1.97 -32.31 -3.58
N LEU A 299 -2.74 -31.48 -4.29
CA LEU A 299 -3.48 -30.36 -3.68
C LEU A 299 -4.35 -30.76 -2.48
N SER A 300 -4.96 -31.95 -2.50
CA SER A 300 -5.79 -32.42 -1.38
C SER A 300 -5.02 -32.77 -0.11
N LYS A 301 -3.68 -32.75 -0.15
CA LYS A 301 -2.78 -33.02 0.98
C LYS A 301 -2.06 -31.75 1.46
N LEU A 302 -2.40 -30.60 0.89
CA LEU A 302 -1.85 -29.30 1.25
C LEU A 302 -2.95 -28.45 1.85
N THR A 303 -2.55 -27.59 2.79
CA THR A 303 -3.36 -26.44 3.20
C THR A 303 -3.41 -25.42 2.06
N LYS A 304 -4.40 -24.52 2.06
CA LYS A 304 -4.43 -23.42 1.07
C LYS A 304 -3.12 -22.62 1.08
N LYS A 305 -2.59 -22.33 2.27
CA LYS A 305 -1.29 -21.64 2.43
C LYS A 305 -0.12 -22.44 1.85
N GLY A 306 -0.09 -23.76 2.05
CA GLY A 306 0.95 -24.63 1.48
C GLY A 306 0.88 -24.71 -0.06
N ALA A 307 -0.32 -24.82 -0.61
CA ALA A 307 -0.53 -24.79 -2.07
C ALA A 307 -0.16 -23.42 -2.66
N THR A 308 -0.49 -22.33 -1.96
CA THR A 308 -0.16 -20.94 -2.32
C THR A 308 1.35 -20.75 -2.42
N ALA A 309 2.10 -21.08 -1.36
CA ALA A 309 3.56 -20.94 -1.36
C ALA A 309 4.24 -21.76 -2.48
N ALA A 310 3.74 -22.97 -2.74
CA ALA A 310 4.26 -23.81 -3.83
C ALA A 310 3.96 -23.23 -5.22
N LEU A 311 2.76 -22.67 -5.42
CA LEU A 311 2.37 -22.05 -6.68
C LEU A 311 3.10 -20.72 -6.93
N GLU A 312 3.30 -19.90 -5.89
CA GLU A 312 4.13 -18.69 -5.96
C GLU A 312 5.56 -19.03 -6.39
N SER A 313 6.18 -20.01 -5.72
CA SER A 313 7.52 -20.50 -6.05
C SER A 313 7.58 -21.00 -7.50
N TYR A 314 6.54 -21.71 -7.96
CA TYR A 314 6.43 -22.16 -9.34
C TYR A 314 6.34 -20.98 -10.32
N ALA A 315 5.50 -19.98 -10.06
CA ALA A 315 5.35 -18.81 -10.91
C ALA A 315 6.65 -17.98 -11.00
N GLN A 316 7.37 -17.80 -9.88
CA GLN A 316 8.69 -17.17 -9.87
C GLN A 316 9.70 -17.94 -10.72
N LYS A 317 9.70 -19.27 -10.65
CA LYS A 317 10.56 -20.12 -11.49
C LYS A 317 10.20 -20.01 -12.97
N LEU A 318 8.91 -19.89 -13.32
CA LEU A 318 8.51 -19.62 -14.70
C LEU A 318 9.05 -18.28 -15.20
N GLN A 319 8.97 -17.22 -14.39
CA GLN A 319 9.53 -15.92 -14.73
C GLN A 319 11.05 -16.00 -14.99
N GLN A 320 11.79 -16.76 -14.16
CA GLN A 320 13.23 -16.99 -14.35
C GLN A 320 13.58 -17.73 -15.66
N LEU A 321 12.66 -18.54 -16.20
CA LEU A 321 12.87 -19.23 -17.47
C LEU A 321 12.64 -18.34 -18.71
N ILE A 322 11.89 -17.25 -18.58
CA ILE A 322 11.47 -16.42 -19.73
C ILE A 322 12.67 -15.96 -20.59
N PRO A 323 13.77 -15.41 -20.06
CA PRO A 323 14.88 -14.93 -20.89
C PRO A 323 15.51 -16.02 -21.78
N ALA A 324 15.59 -17.26 -21.28
CA ALA A 324 16.12 -18.39 -22.04
C ALA A 324 15.15 -18.84 -23.15
N TYR A 325 13.84 -18.74 -22.91
CA TYR A 325 12.81 -18.98 -23.91
C TYR A 325 12.76 -17.86 -24.97
N ASP A 326 12.91 -16.61 -24.54
CA ASP A 326 12.95 -15.43 -25.42
C ASP A 326 14.15 -15.46 -26.37
N SER A 327 15.32 -15.86 -25.88
CA SER A 327 16.51 -16.02 -26.72
C SER A 327 16.31 -17.05 -27.84
N GLN A 328 15.54 -18.12 -27.57
CA GLN A 328 15.23 -19.14 -28.57
C GLN A 328 14.23 -18.63 -29.61
N ILE A 329 13.21 -17.85 -29.19
CA ILE A 329 12.20 -17.35 -30.14
C ILE A 329 12.74 -16.23 -31.03
N GLN A 330 13.64 -15.36 -30.55
CA GLN A 330 14.24 -14.27 -31.33
C GLN A 330 14.86 -14.76 -32.64
N SER A 331 15.53 -15.92 -32.61
CA SER A 331 16.11 -16.54 -33.80
C SER A 331 15.07 -17.01 -34.85
N LEU A 332 13.80 -17.09 -34.47
CA LEU A 332 12.69 -17.67 -35.25
C LEU A 332 11.60 -16.66 -35.63
N GLN A 333 11.71 -15.39 -35.21
CA GLN A 333 10.67 -14.35 -35.33
C GLN A 333 10.31 -13.95 -36.78
N GLU A 334 11.22 -14.08 -37.76
CA GLU A 334 11.06 -13.49 -39.09
C GLU A 334 10.01 -14.17 -40.02
N LYS A 335 9.33 -15.25 -39.60
CA LYS A 335 8.66 -16.16 -40.56
C LYS A 335 7.18 -16.53 -40.28
N TYR A 336 6.56 -16.17 -39.15
CA TYR A 336 5.20 -16.68 -38.79
C TYR A 336 4.24 -15.61 -38.24
N GLY A 337 2.93 -15.89 -38.34
CA GLY A 337 1.83 -15.00 -37.91
C GLY A 337 1.22 -15.32 -36.54
N ASN A 338 -0.02 -14.87 -36.30
CA ASN A 338 -0.50 -14.45 -34.97
C ASN A 338 -1.27 -15.48 -34.09
N ASP A 339 -1.26 -16.78 -34.37
CA ASP A 339 -1.98 -17.77 -33.53
C ASP A 339 -1.13 -18.99 -33.16
N LEU A 340 -0.20 -18.76 -32.23
CA LEU A 340 0.80 -19.74 -31.78
C LEU A 340 0.62 -20.17 -30.31
N ASN A 341 -0.46 -19.74 -29.65
CA ASN A 341 -0.76 -20.05 -28.25
C ASN A 341 -1.78 -21.17 -28.03
N ASP A 342 -2.57 -21.53 -29.06
CA ASP A 342 -3.53 -22.63 -28.94
C ASP A 342 -2.82 -23.99 -28.98
N ILE A 343 -2.85 -24.71 -27.85
CA ILE A 343 -2.22 -26.03 -27.74
C ILE A 343 -2.86 -27.08 -28.66
N LYS A 344 -4.17 -26.98 -28.95
CA LYS A 344 -4.84 -27.88 -29.90
C LYS A 344 -4.35 -27.61 -31.32
N ARG A 345 -4.16 -26.33 -31.66
CA ARG A 345 -3.58 -25.93 -32.95
C ARG A 345 -2.13 -26.39 -33.07
N LEU A 346 -1.32 -26.24 -32.03
CA LEU A 346 0.07 -26.72 -32.02
C LEU A 346 0.14 -28.24 -32.17
N GLN A 347 -0.84 -28.99 -31.66
CA GLN A 347 -0.91 -30.45 -31.79
C GLN A 347 -1.38 -30.94 -33.18
N ASP A 348 -1.92 -30.08 -34.03
CA ASP A 348 -2.30 -30.41 -35.41
C ASP A 348 -1.04 -30.85 -36.21
N PRO A 349 -1.02 -32.02 -36.87
CA PRO A 349 0.10 -32.47 -37.69
C PRO A 349 0.54 -31.47 -38.78
N ASP A 350 -0.39 -30.69 -39.32
CA ASP A 350 -0.09 -29.71 -40.37
C ASP A 350 0.44 -28.37 -39.83
N CYS A 351 0.29 -28.10 -38.54
CA CYS A 351 0.80 -26.90 -37.89
C CYS A 351 2.31 -26.98 -37.70
N LEU A 352 3.03 -25.97 -38.21
CA LEU A 352 4.49 -25.84 -38.13
C LEU A 352 5.24 -27.09 -38.65
N LYS A 353 4.68 -27.76 -39.67
CA LYS A 353 5.21 -29.04 -40.17
C LYS A 353 6.64 -28.98 -40.70
N ASN A 354 7.14 -27.80 -41.10
CA ASN A 354 8.51 -27.61 -41.56
C ASN A 354 9.40 -26.98 -40.47
N GLU A 355 8.84 -26.78 -39.28
CA GLU A 355 9.39 -26.01 -38.17
C GLU A 355 9.23 -26.78 -36.85
N GLN A 356 9.66 -28.03 -36.86
CA GLN A 356 9.43 -28.96 -35.77
C GLN A 356 10.01 -28.45 -34.44
N ASP A 357 11.19 -27.83 -34.47
CA ASP A 357 11.83 -27.26 -33.28
C ASP A 357 11.00 -26.12 -32.65
N LEU A 358 10.41 -25.25 -33.47
CA LEU A 358 9.52 -24.17 -33.00
C LEU A 358 8.24 -24.74 -32.39
N LYS A 359 7.65 -25.76 -33.04
CA LYS A 359 6.47 -26.46 -32.53
C LYS A 359 6.76 -27.08 -31.16
N GLU A 360 7.91 -27.74 -31.01
CA GLU A 360 8.34 -28.35 -29.76
C GLU A 360 8.57 -27.30 -28.66
N LEU A 361 9.22 -26.18 -28.97
CA LEU A 361 9.41 -25.06 -28.04
C LEU A 361 8.06 -24.51 -27.55
N LEU A 362 7.14 -24.20 -28.46
CA LEU A 362 5.82 -23.65 -28.13
C LEU A 362 4.98 -24.64 -27.32
N VAL A 363 4.98 -25.93 -27.68
CA VAL A 363 4.29 -26.96 -26.90
C VAL A 363 4.87 -27.07 -25.49
N LYS A 364 6.20 -27.05 -25.35
CA LYS A 364 6.87 -27.09 -24.05
C LYS A 364 6.52 -25.85 -23.21
N ALA A 365 6.56 -24.66 -23.82
CA ALA A 365 6.19 -23.41 -23.16
C ALA A 365 4.73 -23.45 -22.66
N ARG A 366 3.78 -23.82 -23.52
CA ARG A 366 2.36 -23.93 -23.13
C ARG A 366 2.14 -24.96 -22.02
N GLN A 367 2.83 -26.10 -22.06
CA GLN A 367 2.74 -27.11 -20.99
C GLN A 367 3.25 -26.61 -19.64
N LEU A 368 4.24 -25.72 -19.64
CA LEU A 368 4.74 -25.06 -18.43
C LEU A 368 3.83 -23.92 -17.95
N GLY A 369 2.85 -23.48 -18.73
CA GLY A 369 2.04 -22.30 -18.41
C GLY A 369 2.70 -20.99 -18.82
N LEU A 370 3.58 -21.01 -19.81
CA LEU A 370 4.03 -19.81 -20.52
C LEU A 370 3.17 -19.59 -21.76
N GLN A 371 2.93 -18.35 -22.12
CA GLN A 371 2.30 -17.96 -23.39
C GLN A 371 3.21 -17.04 -24.18
N LEU A 372 3.08 -17.08 -25.50
CA LEU A 372 3.76 -16.19 -26.42
C LEU A 372 2.99 -14.87 -26.55
N GLN A 373 3.69 -13.75 -26.49
CA GLN A 373 3.14 -12.42 -26.67
C GLN A 373 3.88 -11.68 -27.78
N THR A 374 3.30 -10.57 -28.23
CA THR A 374 3.86 -9.73 -29.28
C THR A 374 3.77 -8.26 -28.91
N ALA A 375 4.88 -7.54 -29.03
CA ALA A 375 4.94 -6.08 -28.96
C ALA A 375 5.90 -5.57 -30.03
N GLU A 376 5.49 -4.53 -30.78
CA GLU A 376 6.32 -3.92 -31.83
C GLU A 376 6.88 -4.90 -32.88
N GLY A 377 6.15 -6.00 -33.14
CA GLY A 377 6.57 -7.05 -34.08
C GLY A 377 7.59 -8.05 -33.52
N MET A 378 7.98 -7.92 -32.25
CA MET A 378 8.82 -8.91 -31.55
C MET A 378 7.96 -9.86 -30.74
N TYR A 379 8.36 -11.14 -30.72
CA TYR A 379 7.76 -12.18 -29.89
C TYR A 379 8.55 -12.41 -28.61
N PHE A 380 7.86 -12.55 -27.48
CA PHE A 380 8.44 -12.88 -26.18
C PHE A 380 7.47 -13.75 -25.37
N PHE A 381 7.95 -14.46 -24.37
CA PHE A 381 7.12 -15.28 -23.50
C PHE A 381 6.73 -14.52 -22.23
N ALA A 382 5.54 -14.84 -21.71
CA ALA A 382 5.04 -14.37 -20.44
C ALA A 382 4.39 -15.52 -19.67
N VAL A 383 4.31 -15.41 -18.34
CA VAL A 383 3.52 -16.35 -17.53
C VAL A 383 2.04 -16.19 -17.89
N ASP A 384 1.35 -17.31 -18.10
CA ASP A 384 -0.09 -17.36 -18.34
C ASP A 384 -0.83 -17.50 -17.00
N TYR A 385 -1.02 -16.37 -16.32
CA TYR A 385 -1.69 -16.30 -15.03
C TYR A 385 -3.15 -16.73 -15.11
N GLN A 386 -3.84 -16.53 -16.25
CA GLN A 386 -5.21 -17.03 -16.44
C GLN A 386 -5.29 -18.56 -16.28
N VAL A 387 -4.35 -19.29 -16.87
CA VAL A 387 -4.28 -20.75 -16.71
C VAL A 387 -3.96 -21.14 -15.27
N LEU A 388 -3.04 -20.42 -14.60
CA LEU A 388 -2.73 -20.68 -13.20
C LEU A 388 -3.94 -20.44 -12.29
N VAL A 389 -4.69 -19.34 -12.48
CA VAL A 389 -5.94 -19.09 -11.74
C VAL A 389 -6.92 -20.23 -12.00
N ALA A 390 -7.19 -20.57 -13.26
CA ALA A 390 -8.17 -21.59 -13.62
C ALA A 390 -7.87 -22.97 -13.03
N ASP A 391 -6.59 -23.36 -12.99
CA ASP A 391 -6.16 -24.67 -12.48
C ASP A 391 -6.19 -24.77 -10.95
N PHE A 392 -6.04 -23.65 -10.24
CA PHE A 392 -5.85 -23.61 -8.79
C PHE A 392 -6.95 -22.88 -8.01
N GLN A 393 -7.96 -22.34 -8.69
CA GLN A 393 -9.07 -21.61 -8.06
C GLN A 393 -9.72 -22.40 -6.92
N GLY A 394 -9.85 -21.76 -5.76
CA GLY A 394 -10.41 -22.37 -4.55
C GLY A 394 -9.51 -23.43 -3.88
N LYS A 395 -8.28 -23.64 -4.38
CA LYS A 395 -7.26 -24.52 -3.79
C LYS A 395 -6.07 -23.76 -3.21
N ILE A 396 -5.92 -22.49 -3.56
CA ILE A 396 -4.97 -21.52 -3.02
C ILE A 396 -5.73 -20.46 -2.21
N THR A 397 -5.01 -19.51 -1.62
CA THR A 397 -5.62 -18.37 -0.93
C THR A 397 -6.40 -17.47 -1.90
N ASN A 398 -7.42 -16.80 -1.38
CA ASN A 398 -8.16 -15.77 -2.08
C ASN A 398 -7.27 -14.57 -2.41
N GLU A 399 -6.28 -14.28 -1.56
CA GLU A 399 -5.23 -13.29 -1.84
C GLU A 399 -4.49 -13.63 -3.16
N LEU A 400 -3.87 -14.81 -3.26
CA LEU A 400 -3.12 -15.19 -4.46
C LEU A 400 -4.02 -15.34 -5.70
N THR A 401 -5.24 -15.84 -5.51
CA THR A 401 -6.23 -15.93 -6.59
C THR A 401 -6.52 -14.55 -7.18
N SER A 402 -6.79 -13.57 -6.32
CA SER A 402 -7.11 -12.20 -6.73
C SER A 402 -5.90 -11.50 -7.34
N TRP A 403 -4.71 -11.70 -6.76
CA TRP A 403 -3.46 -11.17 -7.30
C TRP A 403 -3.16 -11.71 -8.70
N PHE A 404 -3.24 -13.03 -8.90
CA PHE A 404 -3.02 -13.62 -10.22
C PHE A 404 -4.09 -13.21 -11.23
N GLN A 405 -5.32 -12.93 -10.82
CA GLN A 405 -6.33 -12.36 -11.71
C GLN A 405 -5.93 -10.93 -12.15
N ILE A 406 -5.42 -10.10 -11.25
CA ILE A 406 -4.89 -8.76 -11.59
C ILE A 406 -3.71 -8.87 -12.56
N LEU A 407 -2.78 -9.81 -12.31
CA LEU A 407 -1.66 -10.07 -13.22
C LEU A 407 -2.10 -10.62 -14.57
N ALA A 408 -3.14 -11.46 -14.60
CA ALA A 408 -3.73 -11.93 -15.83
C ALA A 408 -4.32 -10.78 -16.65
N ASP A 409 -5.10 -9.91 -16.02
CA ASP A 409 -5.68 -8.75 -16.70
C ASP A 409 -4.60 -7.77 -17.17
N TYR A 410 -3.52 -7.60 -16.42
CA TYR A 410 -2.45 -6.67 -16.79
C TYR A 410 -1.50 -7.21 -17.85
N TYR A 411 -0.95 -8.42 -17.65
CA TYR A 411 0.06 -8.99 -18.53
C TYR A 411 -0.55 -9.84 -19.63
N ASN A 412 -1.59 -10.64 -19.36
CA ASN A 412 -2.13 -11.58 -20.35
C ASN A 412 -3.12 -10.90 -21.30
N GLU A 413 -3.91 -9.95 -20.80
CA GLU A 413 -4.87 -9.16 -21.57
C GLU A 413 -4.56 -7.66 -21.47
N PRO A 414 -3.38 -7.22 -21.94
CA PRO A 414 -2.88 -5.88 -21.69
C PRO A 414 -3.85 -4.81 -22.22
N ALA A 415 -4.09 -3.78 -21.41
CA ALA A 415 -5.00 -2.70 -21.76
C ALA A 415 -4.50 -1.84 -22.95
N MET A 416 -3.19 -1.89 -23.23
CA MET A 416 -2.52 -1.13 -24.27
C MET A 416 -1.66 -2.02 -25.18
N LYS A 417 -1.66 -1.72 -26.48
CA LYS A 417 -0.71 -2.24 -27.49
C LYS A 417 -0.28 -1.11 -28.42
N ASP A 418 1.01 -1.03 -28.73
CA ASP A 418 1.59 0.03 -29.56
C ASP A 418 1.14 1.43 -29.13
N ALA A 419 1.19 1.70 -27.82
CA ALA A 419 0.71 2.92 -27.18
C ALA A 419 -0.76 3.33 -27.47
N ALA A 420 -1.59 2.40 -27.94
CA ALA A 420 -3.03 2.55 -28.12
C ALA A 420 -3.78 1.67 -27.12
N LEU A 421 -4.91 2.16 -26.61
CA LEU A 421 -5.87 1.38 -25.84
C LEU A 421 -6.48 0.30 -26.74
N VAL A 422 -6.42 -0.95 -26.27
CA VAL A 422 -7.09 -2.10 -26.92
C VAL A 422 -8.27 -2.62 -26.11
N VAL A 423 -8.53 -2.01 -24.95
CA VAL A 423 -9.73 -2.19 -24.13
C VAL A 423 -10.47 -0.87 -23.96
N SER A 424 -11.75 -0.90 -23.59
CA SER A 424 -12.52 0.31 -23.30
C SER A 424 -12.09 0.97 -22.00
N LEU A 425 -12.29 2.28 -21.86
CA LEU A 425 -12.12 2.98 -20.57
C LEU A 425 -12.93 2.34 -19.44
N ASP A 426 -14.15 1.87 -19.72
CA ASP A 426 -14.98 1.12 -18.75
C ASP A 426 -14.31 -0.17 -18.24
N GLU A 427 -13.44 -0.79 -19.05
CA GLU A 427 -12.71 -1.98 -18.64
C GLU A 427 -11.52 -1.61 -17.77
N ILE A 428 -10.85 -0.49 -18.06
CA ILE A 428 -9.81 0.07 -17.19
C ILE A 428 -10.39 0.43 -15.81
N ALA A 429 -11.56 1.09 -15.77
CA ALA A 429 -12.24 1.42 -14.52
C ALA A 429 -12.52 0.18 -13.66
N LYS A 430 -13.01 -0.93 -14.26
CA LYS A 430 -13.22 -2.18 -13.53
C LYS A 430 -11.92 -2.77 -12.97
N ARG A 431 -10.84 -2.72 -13.74
CA ARG A 431 -9.53 -3.21 -13.31
C ARG A 431 -8.96 -2.37 -12.16
N ILE A 432 -9.17 -1.06 -12.20
CA ILE A 432 -8.84 -0.15 -11.09
C ILE A 432 -9.63 -0.54 -9.83
N VAL A 433 -10.95 -0.68 -9.93
CA VAL A 433 -11.80 -1.10 -8.79
C VAL A 433 -11.36 -2.45 -8.23
N ALA A 434 -10.95 -3.40 -9.09
CA ALA A 434 -10.41 -4.69 -8.63
C ALA A 434 -9.09 -4.55 -7.87
N MET A 435 -8.22 -3.59 -8.25
CA MET A 435 -6.99 -3.27 -7.53
C MET A 435 -7.27 -2.62 -6.17
N GLU A 436 -8.22 -1.67 -6.12
CA GLU A 436 -8.63 -1.02 -4.87
C GLU A 436 -9.33 -2.02 -3.92
N GLU A 437 -10.18 -2.90 -4.45
CA GLU A 437 -10.77 -4.02 -3.69
C GLU A 437 -9.72 -4.94 -3.09
N PHE A 438 -8.68 -5.25 -3.86
CA PHE A 438 -7.57 -6.06 -3.38
C PHE A 438 -6.87 -5.39 -2.20
N GLN A 439 -6.57 -4.09 -2.30
CA GLN A 439 -5.94 -3.34 -1.20
C GLN A 439 -6.81 -3.30 0.05
N PHE A 440 -8.13 -3.11 -0.10
CA PHE A 440 -9.05 -3.11 1.03
C PHE A 440 -9.25 -4.49 1.68
N THR A 441 -9.18 -5.57 0.89
CA THR A 441 -9.38 -6.94 1.38
C THR A 441 -8.10 -7.54 1.95
N PHE A 442 -6.96 -7.21 1.34
CA PHE A 442 -5.64 -7.71 1.69
C PHE A 442 -4.67 -6.54 1.94
N PRO A 443 -4.95 -5.66 2.93
CA PRO A 443 -4.10 -4.49 3.19
C PRO A 443 -2.69 -4.88 3.65
N TYR A 444 -2.53 -6.09 4.19
CA TYR A 444 -1.25 -6.69 4.59
C TYR A 444 -0.48 -7.36 3.45
N SER A 445 -1.02 -7.39 2.23
CA SER A 445 -0.44 -8.17 1.14
C SER A 445 0.92 -7.63 0.72
N LYS A 446 1.91 -8.53 0.58
CA LYS A 446 3.21 -8.21 -0.02
C LYS A 446 3.11 -7.72 -1.47
N TYR A 447 1.99 -7.98 -2.13
CA TYR A 447 1.75 -7.59 -3.53
C TYR A 447 1.33 -6.12 -3.68
N ASN A 448 0.94 -5.45 -2.59
CA ASN A 448 0.45 -4.07 -2.65
C ASN A 448 1.46 -3.10 -3.26
N HIS A 449 2.76 -3.37 -3.15
CA HIS A 449 3.81 -2.58 -3.81
C HIS A 449 3.70 -2.59 -5.34
N GLU A 450 3.72 -3.78 -5.95
CA GLU A 450 3.63 -3.91 -7.41
C GLU A 450 2.25 -3.43 -7.89
N LEU A 451 1.20 -3.77 -7.14
CA LEU A 451 -0.15 -3.32 -7.40
C LEU A 451 -0.27 -1.80 -7.42
N THR A 452 0.33 -1.08 -6.46
CA THR A 452 0.31 0.39 -6.41
C THR A 452 0.91 1.01 -7.68
N ARG A 453 1.99 0.45 -8.22
CA ARG A 453 2.59 0.93 -9.48
C ARG A 453 1.68 0.70 -10.69
N MET A 454 1.03 -0.46 -10.74
CA MET A 454 0.06 -0.79 -11.80
C MET A 454 -1.18 0.11 -11.69
N HIS A 455 -1.63 0.37 -10.46
CA HIS A 455 -2.77 1.20 -10.13
C HIS A 455 -2.52 2.66 -10.55
N GLU A 456 -1.38 3.26 -10.19
CA GLU A 456 -0.98 4.61 -10.63
C GLU A 456 -1.07 4.77 -12.15
N ASN A 457 -0.51 3.81 -12.89
CA ASN A 457 -0.53 3.80 -14.35
C ASN A 457 -1.95 3.68 -14.90
N TYR A 458 -2.79 2.78 -14.36
CA TYR A 458 -4.17 2.65 -14.79
C TYR A 458 -5.01 3.88 -14.47
N LEU A 459 -4.85 4.54 -13.32
CA LEU A 459 -5.53 5.78 -12.99
C LEU A 459 -5.20 6.88 -14.02
N ALA A 460 -3.91 7.09 -14.31
CA ALA A 460 -3.49 8.07 -15.32
C ALA A 460 -4.01 7.71 -16.72
N THR A 461 -3.91 6.43 -17.10
CA THR A 461 -4.43 5.92 -18.38
C THR A 461 -5.94 6.10 -18.48
N TYR A 462 -6.68 5.93 -17.38
CA TYR A 462 -8.12 6.12 -17.36
C TYR A 462 -8.51 7.59 -17.60
N LEU A 463 -7.82 8.54 -16.95
CA LEU A 463 -8.11 9.97 -17.11
C LEU A 463 -7.70 10.50 -18.49
N TYR A 464 -6.57 10.05 -19.04
CA TYR A 464 -5.93 10.67 -20.22
C TYR A 464 -5.93 9.80 -21.48
N GLY A 465 -6.27 8.52 -21.38
CA GLY A 465 -6.07 7.54 -22.46
C GLY A 465 -4.59 7.26 -22.72
N ALA A 466 -4.32 6.61 -23.85
CA ALA A 466 -2.97 6.28 -24.30
C ALA A 466 -2.49 7.25 -25.40
N ASN A 467 -1.19 7.29 -25.70
CA ASN A 467 -0.61 8.24 -26.68
C ASN A 467 -1.16 8.13 -28.11
N ASN A 468 -1.69 6.97 -28.51
CA ASN A 468 -2.32 6.80 -29.82
C ASN A 468 -3.85 6.82 -29.75
N THR A 469 -4.42 6.80 -28.55
CA THR A 469 -5.85 6.84 -28.29
C THR A 469 -6.13 7.65 -27.02
N PRO A 470 -5.85 8.96 -27.01
CA PRO A 470 -6.07 9.81 -25.84
C PRO A 470 -7.57 9.91 -25.53
N SER A 471 -7.89 10.21 -24.28
CA SER A 471 -9.26 10.50 -23.82
C SER A 471 -9.75 11.88 -24.27
N TYR A 472 -8.88 12.71 -24.86
CA TYR A 472 -9.14 14.06 -25.35
C TYR A 472 -8.61 14.24 -26.78
N ASP A 473 -9.08 15.26 -27.48
CA ASP A 473 -8.60 15.64 -28.81
C ASP A 473 -7.22 16.32 -28.73
N TYR A 474 -6.25 15.89 -29.55
CA TYR A 474 -4.87 16.36 -29.45
C TYR A 474 -4.70 17.86 -29.67
N GLU A 475 -5.41 18.42 -30.65
CA GLU A 475 -5.22 19.82 -31.03
C GLU A 475 -5.99 20.77 -30.09
N THR A 476 -7.25 20.45 -29.82
CA THR A 476 -8.13 21.30 -29.03
C THR A 476 -8.02 21.04 -27.54
N ARG A 477 -7.45 19.90 -27.15
CA ARG A 477 -7.36 19.39 -25.77
C ARG A 477 -8.73 19.11 -25.14
N VAL A 478 -9.81 19.20 -25.91
CA VAL A 478 -11.18 18.96 -25.41
C VAL A 478 -11.38 17.48 -25.15
N ILE A 479 -11.86 17.12 -23.96
CA ILE A 479 -12.18 15.75 -23.59
C ILE A 479 -13.21 15.14 -24.58
N LYS A 480 -13.02 13.88 -24.94
CA LYS A 480 -13.90 13.19 -25.89
C LYS A 480 -15.22 12.80 -25.21
N PRO A 481 -16.37 12.84 -25.93
CA PRO A 481 -17.66 12.47 -25.37
C PRO A 481 -17.70 11.05 -24.79
N GLU A 482 -17.02 10.09 -25.41
CA GLU A 482 -16.94 8.72 -24.93
C GLU A 482 -16.18 8.59 -23.60
N ALA A 483 -15.17 9.42 -23.36
CA ALA A 483 -14.46 9.45 -22.08
C ALA A 483 -15.36 10.02 -20.99
N LEU A 484 -16.06 11.13 -21.26
CA LEU A 484 -17.07 11.68 -20.34
C LEU A 484 -18.16 10.66 -20.00
N ALA A 485 -18.67 9.92 -20.99
CA ALA A 485 -19.67 8.89 -20.75
C ALA A 485 -19.15 7.76 -19.85
N SER A 486 -17.89 7.36 -20.01
CA SER A 486 -17.23 6.40 -19.11
C SER A 486 -17.11 6.96 -17.69
N PHE A 487 -16.63 8.20 -17.53
CA PHE A 487 -16.49 8.84 -16.23
C PHE A 487 -17.83 8.97 -15.49
N ASP A 488 -18.90 9.36 -16.20
CA ASP A 488 -20.24 9.46 -15.62
C ASP A 488 -20.79 8.09 -15.20
N LYS A 489 -20.48 7.04 -15.93
CA LYS A 489 -20.84 5.67 -15.56
C LYS A 489 -20.08 5.21 -14.31
N THR A 490 -18.77 5.46 -14.25
CA THR A 490 -17.90 5.08 -13.14
C THR A 490 -18.31 5.69 -11.80
N LYS A 491 -19.00 6.85 -11.79
CA LYS A 491 -19.58 7.39 -10.55
C LYS A 491 -20.51 6.42 -9.83
N ASN A 492 -21.18 5.52 -10.55
CA ASN A 492 -22.02 4.50 -9.94
C ASN A 492 -21.23 3.21 -9.70
N ASP A 493 -20.41 2.80 -10.67
CA ASP A 493 -19.72 1.51 -10.64
C ASP A 493 -18.56 1.48 -9.62
N ALA A 494 -17.98 2.64 -9.28
CA ALA A 494 -16.88 2.78 -8.33
C ALA A 494 -17.32 3.42 -6.99
N LEU A 495 -18.62 3.52 -6.71
CA LEU A 495 -19.10 4.08 -5.45
C LEU A 495 -18.53 3.28 -4.26
N GLY A 496 -17.88 3.98 -3.32
CA GLY A 496 -17.19 3.36 -2.18
C GLY A 496 -15.73 2.97 -2.46
N TYR A 497 -15.17 3.38 -3.60
CA TYR A 497 -13.76 3.20 -3.95
C TYR A 497 -13.07 4.53 -4.27
N PRO A 498 -11.73 4.64 -4.08
CA PRO A 498 -11.00 5.90 -4.30
C PRO A 498 -11.14 6.45 -5.73
N LEU A 499 -11.28 5.59 -6.75
CA LEU A 499 -11.55 5.98 -8.13
C LEU A 499 -12.77 6.91 -8.27
N TYR A 500 -13.82 6.71 -7.46
CA TYR A 500 -14.99 7.58 -7.48
C TYR A 500 -14.62 9.03 -7.16
N ASN A 501 -13.81 9.23 -6.12
CA ASN A 501 -13.36 10.55 -5.70
C ASN A 501 -12.46 11.20 -6.75
N LEU A 502 -11.49 10.45 -7.28
CA LEU A 502 -10.61 10.94 -8.33
C LEU A 502 -11.40 11.39 -9.57
N VAL A 503 -12.38 10.60 -10.00
CA VAL A 503 -13.21 10.92 -11.18
C VAL A 503 -14.09 12.14 -10.93
N ASN A 504 -14.70 12.27 -9.75
CA ASN A 504 -15.50 13.44 -9.41
C ASN A 504 -14.64 14.71 -9.30
N SER A 505 -13.47 14.60 -8.68
CA SER A 505 -12.46 15.65 -8.62
C SER A 505 -12.06 16.11 -10.03
N TYR A 506 -11.72 15.16 -10.89
CA TYR A 506 -11.35 15.43 -12.28
C TYR A 506 -12.48 16.13 -13.04
N LEU A 507 -13.71 15.60 -12.99
CA LEU A 507 -14.85 16.17 -13.69
C LEU A 507 -15.24 17.56 -13.16
N ALA A 508 -15.01 17.85 -11.88
CA ALA A 508 -15.21 19.18 -11.31
C ALA A 508 -14.19 20.17 -11.89
N LYS A 509 -12.89 19.85 -11.80
CA LYS A 509 -11.81 20.71 -12.31
C LYS A 509 -11.82 20.86 -13.83
N LEU A 510 -12.26 19.82 -14.54
CA LEU A 510 -12.43 19.83 -16.00
C LEU A 510 -13.52 20.81 -16.45
N LYS A 511 -14.52 21.11 -15.62
CA LYS A 511 -15.50 22.18 -15.94
C LYS A 511 -14.87 23.56 -15.88
N ASP A 512 -13.93 23.79 -14.96
CA ASP A 512 -13.22 25.06 -14.82
C ASP A 512 -12.32 25.36 -16.04
N THR A 513 -11.96 24.33 -16.79
CA THR A 513 -11.16 24.42 -18.03
C THR A 513 -12.00 24.33 -19.31
N GLU A 514 -13.33 24.53 -19.24
CA GLU A 514 -14.25 24.40 -20.37
C GLU A 514 -14.14 23.02 -21.06
N ASN A 515 -14.00 21.96 -20.27
CA ASN A 515 -13.78 20.58 -20.71
C ASN A 515 -12.46 20.33 -21.45
N LYS A 516 -11.44 21.17 -21.23
CA LYS A 516 -10.10 20.98 -21.80
C LYS A 516 -9.19 20.29 -20.78
N VAL A 517 -8.54 19.22 -21.20
CA VAL A 517 -7.46 18.60 -20.44
C VAL A 517 -6.24 19.49 -20.60
N THR A 518 -6.03 20.51 -19.77
CA THR A 518 -4.85 21.39 -19.90
C THR A 518 -3.62 20.76 -19.23
N PRO A 519 -2.38 21.18 -19.56
CA PRO A 519 -1.19 20.71 -18.84
C PRO A 519 -1.27 20.93 -17.33
N GLU A 520 -1.80 22.08 -16.89
CA GLU A 520 -1.95 22.40 -15.47
C GLU A 520 -2.95 21.48 -14.78
N LEU A 521 -4.06 21.14 -15.45
CA LEU A 521 -5.01 20.16 -14.94
C LEU A 521 -4.36 18.78 -14.82
N GLN A 522 -3.57 18.36 -15.82
CA GLN A 522 -2.88 17.07 -15.76
C GLN A 522 -1.88 17.01 -14.61
N GLU A 523 -1.12 18.08 -14.38
CA GLU A 523 -0.18 18.17 -13.26
C GLU A 523 -0.90 18.02 -11.91
N LEU A 524 -1.98 18.78 -11.70
CA LEU A 524 -2.81 18.69 -10.50
C LEU A 524 -3.35 17.28 -10.27
N MET A 525 -3.93 16.67 -11.31
CA MET A 525 -4.50 15.33 -11.20
C MET A 525 -3.42 14.25 -11.04
N ASN A 526 -2.22 14.42 -11.60
CA ASN A 526 -1.11 13.49 -11.37
C ASN A 526 -0.62 13.55 -9.91
N THR A 527 -0.64 14.74 -9.30
CA THR A 527 -0.41 14.86 -7.86
C THR A 527 -1.48 14.12 -7.07
N GLU A 528 -2.77 14.33 -7.38
CA GLU A 528 -3.86 13.60 -6.71
C GLU A 528 -3.76 12.07 -6.88
N ILE A 529 -3.40 11.58 -8.07
CA ILE A 529 -3.17 10.14 -8.32
C ILE A 529 -2.04 9.61 -7.43
N LYS A 530 -0.90 10.31 -7.37
CA LYS A 530 0.26 9.88 -6.57
C LYS A 530 -0.05 9.88 -5.07
N GLU A 531 -0.81 10.85 -4.62
CA GLU A 531 -1.25 10.95 -3.23
C GLU A 531 -2.23 9.83 -2.87
N LEU A 532 -3.15 9.49 -3.78
CA LEU A 532 -4.12 8.41 -3.61
C LEU A 532 -3.42 7.05 -3.43
N VAL A 533 -2.34 6.78 -4.16
CA VAL A 533 -1.65 5.49 -4.10
C VAL A 533 -0.56 5.38 -3.00
N GLY A 534 -0.35 6.43 -2.19
CA GLY A 534 0.36 6.32 -0.90
C GLY A 534 1.90 6.42 -0.91
N GLY A 535 2.52 7.02 -1.93
CA GLY A 535 3.97 7.32 -1.96
C GLY A 535 4.29 8.78 -1.61
N ILE A 536 5.55 9.07 -1.20
CA ILE A 536 6.02 10.47 -1.22
C ILE A 536 6.01 10.97 -2.66
N TYR A 537 5.37 12.13 -2.92
CA TYR A 537 5.46 12.79 -4.21
C TYR A 537 6.90 13.21 -4.50
N ILE A 538 7.52 12.56 -5.49
CA ILE A 538 8.81 12.97 -6.06
C ILE A 538 8.50 13.84 -7.27
N ASP A 539 8.81 15.12 -7.17
CA ASP A 539 8.68 16.08 -8.26
C ASP A 539 9.80 15.88 -9.29
N ASN A 540 9.65 16.45 -10.49
CA ASN A 540 10.60 16.28 -11.59
C ASN A 540 11.06 17.64 -12.14
N GLU A 541 12.35 17.95 -12.02
CA GLU A 541 12.96 19.10 -12.68
C GLU A 541 13.55 18.64 -14.03
N THR A 542 13.01 19.17 -15.13
CA THR A 542 13.52 18.88 -16.48
C THR A 542 14.30 20.04 -17.07
N VAL A 543 15.44 19.74 -17.70
CA VAL A 543 16.27 20.72 -18.41
C VAL A 543 16.70 20.15 -19.76
N ALA A 544 16.21 20.76 -20.83
CA ALA A 544 16.60 20.44 -22.20
C ALA A 544 17.30 21.63 -22.86
N SER A 545 18.44 21.39 -23.50
CA SER A 545 19.11 22.40 -24.34
C SER A 545 19.94 21.74 -25.43
N LYS A 546 19.98 22.33 -26.62
CA LYS A 546 20.76 21.80 -27.75
C LYS A 546 21.47 22.92 -28.50
N THR A 547 22.75 22.70 -28.76
CA THR A 547 23.63 23.57 -29.55
C THR A 547 24.33 22.76 -30.64
N ASP A 548 25.22 23.39 -31.41
CA ASP A 548 26.03 22.69 -32.41
C ASP A 548 27.11 21.77 -31.81
N ILE A 549 27.41 21.91 -30.51
CA ILE A 549 28.49 21.17 -29.83
C ILE A 549 28.06 20.45 -28.56
N VAL A 550 26.88 20.73 -28.01
CA VAL A 550 26.35 20.13 -26.77
C VAL A 550 24.86 19.85 -26.88
N GLU A 551 24.42 18.70 -26.38
CA GLU A 551 23.03 18.29 -26.19
C GLU A 551 22.77 17.86 -24.73
N ILE A 552 21.82 18.53 -24.07
CA ILE A 552 21.43 18.27 -22.69
C ILE A 552 19.97 17.85 -22.69
N ASN A 553 19.67 16.72 -22.06
CA ASN A 553 18.31 16.29 -21.75
C ASN A 553 18.29 15.66 -20.36
N VAL A 554 17.93 16.45 -19.37
CA VAL A 554 18.11 16.12 -17.95
C VAL A 554 16.73 16.01 -17.29
N GLU A 555 16.51 14.91 -16.59
CA GLU A 555 15.43 14.69 -15.64
C GLU A 555 16.05 14.47 -14.25
N LEU A 556 15.62 15.26 -13.26
CA LEU A 556 16.10 15.20 -11.88
C LEU A 556 14.95 14.93 -10.92
N PRO A 557 15.08 13.95 -10.00
CA PRO A 557 14.13 13.81 -8.91
C PRO A 557 14.28 14.97 -7.92
N VAL A 558 13.15 15.55 -7.53
CA VAL A 558 13.07 16.57 -6.49
C VAL A 558 12.20 16.02 -5.35
N LEU A 559 12.86 15.71 -4.24
CA LEU A 559 12.20 15.31 -2.99
C LEU A 559 11.44 16.50 -2.39
N PRO A 560 10.38 16.28 -1.61
CA PRO A 560 9.75 17.34 -0.84
C PRO A 560 10.76 18.02 0.10
N GLU A 561 10.82 19.35 0.07
CA GLU A 561 11.73 20.14 0.91
C GLU A 561 11.18 20.37 2.33
N ASN A 562 10.54 19.35 2.90
CA ASN A 562 9.96 19.40 4.25
C ASN A 562 10.95 18.98 5.35
N SER A 563 12.06 18.30 5.01
CA SER A 563 13.14 17.94 5.96
C SER A 563 14.51 18.47 5.55
N ALA A 564 15.43 18.57 6.51
CA ALA A 564 16.81 18.98 6.25
C ALA A 564 17.58 17.94 5.40
N LEU A 565 17.30 16.65 5.61
CA LEU A 565 17.91 15.58 4.81
C LEU A 565 17.45 15.65 3.35
N MET A 566 16.15 15.78 3.09
CA MET A 566 15.62 15.82 1.71
C MET A 566 16.13 17.04 0.94
N LYS A 567 16.20 18.22 1.59
CA LYS A 567 16.86 19.40 1.02
C LYS A 567 18.31 19.12 0.64
N LYS A 568 19.08 18.52 1.55
CA LYS A 568 20.48 18.17 1.30
C LYS A 568 20.64 17.16 0.16
N ILE A 569 19.72 16.21 0.02
CA ILE A 569 19.72 15.25 -1.10
C ILE A 569 19.41 15.96 -2.42
N ASN A 570 18.37 16.81 -2.46
CA ASN A 570 18.05 17.65 -3.62
C ASN A 570 19.24 18.51 -4.04
N GLU A 571 19.88 19.20 -3.08
CA GLU A 571 21.09 19.99 -3.31
C GLU A 571 22.22 19.13 -3.88
N LYS A 572 22.44 17.92 -3.35
CA LYS A 572 23.48 17.01 -3.83
C LYS A 572 23.22 16.56 -5.27
N ILE A 573 21.99 16.18 -5.60
CA ILE A 573 21.58 15.76 -6.95
C ILE A 573 21.74 16.94 -7.93
N LYS A 574 21.24 18.12 -7.55
CA LYS A 574 21.34 19.34 -8.36
C LYS A 574 22.80 19.78 -8.57
N GLN A 575 23.62 19.74 -7.53
CA GLN A 575 25.04 20.10 -7.62
C GLN A 575 25.82 19.10 -8.50
N SER A 576 25.50 17.81 -8.41
CA SER A 576 26.07 16.77 -9.29
C SER A 576 25.79 17.10 -10.75
N TYR A 577 24.52 17.35 -11.10
CA TYR A 577 24.12 17.78 -12.44
C TYR A 577 24.84 19.06 -12.90
N VAL A 578 24.87 20.11 -12.07
CA VAL A 578 25.48 21.40 -12.43
C VAL A 578 26.97 21.24 -12.72
N ASN A 579 27.68 20.46 -11.90
CA ASN A 579 29.11 20.20 -12.09
C ASN A 579 29.37 19.41 -13.38
N THR A 580 28.66 18.30 -13.58
CA THR A 580 28.82 17.47 -14.79
C THR A 580 28.49 18.26 -16.05
N ARG A 581 27.43 19.06 -16.03
CA ARG A 581 27.09 19.93 -17.15
C ARG A 581 28.21 20.92 -17.46
N ALA A 582 28.76 21.59 -16.44
CA ALA A 582 29.85 22.54 -16.63
C ALA A 582 31.11 21.88 -17.22
N GLU A 583 31.45 20.67 -16.77
CA GLU A 583 32.57 19.90 -17.31
C GLU A 583 32.36 19.51 -18.78
N ILE A 584 31.16 19.03 -19.13
CA ILE A 584 30.79 18.66 -20.50
C ILE A 584 30.82 19.88 -21.43
N GLU A 585 30.24 21.00 -20.99
CA GLU A 585 30.24 22.24 -21.78
C GLU A 585 31.66 22.77 -21.97
N ALA A 586 32.51 22.76 -20.94
CA ALA A 586 33.91 23.16 -21.06
C ALA A 586 34.71 22.27 -22.01
N GLY A 587 34.57 20.95 -21.88
CA GLY A 587 35.21 19.97 -22.76
C GLY A 587 34.76 20.11 -24.22
N ALA A 588 33.48 20.35 -24.46
CA ALA A 588 32.95 20.57 -25.81
C ALA A 588 33.53 21.85 -26.45
N GLN A 589 33.73 22.91 -25.67
CA GLN A 589 34.36 24.15 -26.16
C GLN A 589 35.84 23.94 -26.51
N GLU A 590 36.57 23.16 -25.72
CA GLU A 590 37.97 22.80 -26.03
C GLU A 590 38.05 21.93 -27.29
N ALA A 591 37.19 20.92 -27.42
CA ALA A 591 37.09 20.09 -28.61
C ALA A 591 36.77 20.91 -29.86
N LYS A 592 35.87 21.90 -29.74
CA LYS A 592 35.53 22.85 -30.82
C LYS A 592 36.75 23.67 -31.26
N LYS A 593 37.51 24.21 -30.30
CA LYS A 593 38.75 24.95 -30.60
C LYS A 593 39.81 24.08 -31.28
N ALA A 594 39.87 22.80 -30.93
CA ALA A 594 40.78 21.82 -31.51
C ALA A 594 40.31 21.26 -32.87
N GLY A 595 39.10 21.58 -33.33
CA GLY A 595 38.51 21.01 -34.56
C GLY A 595 38.15 19.53 -34.43
N ALA A 596 37.91 19.04 -33.21
CA ALA A 596 37.69 17.63 -32.88
C ALA A 596 36.21 17.27 -32.63
N THR A 597 35.27 18.18 -32.88
CA THR A 597 33.83 17.96 -32.65
C THR A 597 33.18 17.30 -33.86
N VAL A 598 33.19 15.95 -33.89
CA VAL A 598 32.48 15.17 -34.92
C VAL A 598 31.00 15.02 -34.60
N PHE A 599 30.68 14.87 -33.31
CA PHE A 599 29.33 14.79 -32.76
C PHE A 599 29.23 15.75 -31.55
N PRO A 600 28.03 16.29 -31.24
CA PRO A 600 27.85 17.07 -30.03
C PRO A 600 28.13 16.20 -28.80
N TYR A 601 28.71 16.79 -27.76
CA TYR A 601 28.81 16.14 -26.46
C TYR A 601 27.42 16.10 -25.83
N SER A 602 27.11 15.07 -25.04
CA SER A 602 25.77 14.87 -24.51
C SER A 602 25.76 14.59 -23.01
N LEU A 603 24.77 15.16 -22.32
CA LEU A 603 24.41 14.80 -20.95
C LEU A 603 22.93 14.42 -20.93
N PHE A 604 22.66 13.15 -20.66
CA PHE A 604 21.29 12.67 -20.44
C PHE A 604 21.16 12.14 -19.03
N THR A 605 20.07 12.47 -18.35
CA THR A 605 19.79 11.92 -17.03
C THR A 605 18.36 11.40 -16.97
N SER A 606 18.17 10.38 -16.16
CA SER A 606 16.86 9.82 -15.83
C SER A 606 16.89 9.34 -14.40
N TYR A 607 15.72 9.13 -13.81
CA TYR A 607 15.62 8.47 -12.52
C TYR A 607 14.45 7.50 -12.50
N ARG A 608 14.50 6.56 -11.56
CA ARG A 608 13.39 5.69 -11.20
C ARG A 608 13.33 5.54 -9.68
N VAL A 609 12.16 5.23 -9.17
CA VAL A 609 11.91 5.05 -7.74
C VAL A 609 11.56 3.58 -7.51
N PRO A 610 12.56 2.69 -7.28
CA PRO A 610 12.28 1.28 -7.07
C PRO A 610 11.53 0.96 -5.78
N TRP A 611 11.52 1.88 -4.80
CA TRP A 611 10.79 1.74 -3.54
C TRP A 611 10.35 3.10 -2.99
N ASN A 612 9.10 3.23 -2.52
CA ASN A 612 8.56 4.47 -1.92
C ASN A 612 7.35 4.16 -1.04
N GLN A 613 7.59 3.42 0.05
CA GLN A 613 6.54 2.95 0.95
C GLN A 613 7.10 2.65 2.34
N ASP A 614 6.22 2.57 3.34
CA ASP A 614 6.54 2.20 4.73
C ASP A 614 7.55 3.13 5.44
N GLY A 615 7.70 4.36 4.94
CA GLY A 615 8.73 5.26 5.45
C GLY A 615 10.12 4.98 4.89
N LEU A 616 10.26 4.08 3.91
CA LEU A 616 11.48 3.89 3.14
C LEU A 616 11.30 4.44 1.72
N LEU A 617 12.31 5.14 1.22
CA LEU A 617 12.38 5.66 -0.14
C LEU A 617 13.71 5.24 -0.77
N SER A 618 13.65 4.47 -1.85
CA SER A 618 14.80 4.11 -2.68
C SER A 618 14.67 4.80 -4.04
N ILE A 619 15.68 5.58 -4.42
CA ILE A 619 15.75 6.30 -5.70
C ILE A 619 17.02 5.90 -6.43
N VAL A 620 16.88 5.57 -7.72
CA VAL A 620 18.00 5.30 -8.62
C VAL A 620 18.06 6.40 -9.67
N TYR A 621 19.15 7.16 -9.65
CA TYR A 621 19.48 8.21 -10.61
C TYR A 621 20.54 7.71 -11.59
N GLN A 622 20.32 7.92 -12.89
CA GLN A 622 21.24 7.59 -13.96
C GLN A 622 21.69 8.83 -14.72
N SER A 623 22.99 8.90 -15.04
CA SER A 623 23.62 9.98 -15.80
C SER A 623 24.45 9.39 -16.94
N TYR A 624 23.95 9.51 -18.16
CA TYR A 624 24.68 9.23 -19.38
C TYR A 624 25.47 10.45 -19.85
N GLN A 625 26.74 10.25 -20.15
CA GLN A 625 27.67 11.29 -20.54
C GLN A 625 28.42 10.85 -21.80
N PHE A 626 28.38 11.68 -22.83
CA PHE A 626 29.16 11.49 -24.05
C PHE A 626 30.06 12.69 -24.27
N THR A 627 31.38 12.47 -24.23
CA THR A 627 32.40 13.51 -24.39
C THR A 627 33.36 13.17 -25.54
N GLY A 628 32.84 12.51 -26.59
CA GLY A 628 33.60 11.97 -27.71
C GLY A 628 34.01 10.51 -27.51
N GLY A 629 34.77 9.95 -28.47
CA GLY A 629 35.16 8.54 -28.46
C GLY A 629 34.16 7.60 -29.14
N ALA A 630 34.28 6.30 -28.88
CA ALA A 630 33.46 5.27 -29.54
C ALA A 630 32.04 5.14 -28.95
N HIS A 631 31.84 5.45 -27.66
CA HIS A 631 30.56 5.42 -26.96
C HIS A 631 30.60 6.35 -25.74
N GLY A 632 29.43 6.65 -25.16
CA GLY A 632 29.31 7.37 -23.88
C GLY A 632 29.41 6.44 -22.68
N MET A 633 29.41 7.01 -21.47
CA MET A 633 29.42 6.30 -20.19
C MET A 633 28.16 6.62 -19.41
N THR A 634 27.55 5.59 -18.82
CA THR A 634 26.40 5.77 -17.93
C THR A 634 26.82 5.51 -16.48
N TYR A 635 26.51 6.46 -15.61
CA TYR A 635 26.70 6.35 -14.18
C TYR A 635 25.37 6.13 -13.47
N LYS A 636 25.35 5.27 -12.47
CA LYS A 636 24.20 5.04 -11.58
C LYS A 636 24.53 5.51 -10.17
N THR A 637 23.58 6.15 -9.50
CA THR A 637 23.65 6.55 -8.09
C THR A 637 22.33 6.16 -7.43
N ALA A 638 22.39 5.63 -6.22
CA ALA A 638 21.22 5.26 -5.46
C ALA A 638 21.17 6.00 -4.12
N TYR A 639 19.96 6.30 -3.67
CA TYR A 639 19.66 6.86 -2.36
C TYR A 639 18.61 5.99 -1.70
N ASN A 640 18.92 5.43 -0.53
CA ASN A 640 17.99 4.67 0.31
C ASN A 640 17.76 5.48 1.58
N ILE A 641 16.53 5.90 1.81
CA ILE A 641 16.17 6.92 2.79
C ILE A 641 15.13 6.32 3.72
N ASP A 642 15.42 6.31 5.02
CA ASP A 642 14.40 6.21 6.06
C ASP A 642 13.83 7.62 6.25
N ILE A 643 12.63 7.81 5.69
CA ILE A 643 11.82 9.03 5.72
C ILE A 643 11.48 9.37 7.17
N THR A 644 11.05 8.38 7.95
CA THR A 644 10.55 8.59 9.31
C THR A 644 11.68 8.98 10.25
N GLY A 645 12.81 8.29 10.16
CA GLY A 645 14.02 8.56 10.94
C GLY A 645 14.92 9.67 10.39
N GLU A 646 14.53 10.31 9.28
CA GLU A 646 15.32 11.33 8.55
C GLU A 646 16.80 10.94 8.35
N ARG A 647 17.07 9.71 7.87
CA ARG A 647 18.44 9.20 7.68
C ARG A 647 18.61 8.42 6.37
N LEU A 648 19.86 8.32 5.91
CA LEU A 648 20.22 7.37 4.85
C LEU A 648 20.41 5.99 5.45
N LEU A 649 19.91 4.97 4.76
CA LEU A 649 20.06 3.56 5.12
C LEU A 649 21.37 3.00 4.55
N SER A 650 22.01 2.12 5.31
CA SER A 650 23.19 1.34 4.92
C SER A 650 22.84 -0.15 4.78
N LEU A 651 23.75 -0.97 4.26
CA LEU A 651 23.56 -2.43 4.18
C LEU A 651 23.30 -3.04 5.55
N ALA A 652 23.91 -2.50 6.60
CA ALA A 652 23.73 -2.98 7.97
C ALA A 652 22.26 -2.92 8.44
N ASP A 653 21.48 -1.96 7.95
CA ASP A 653 20.08 -1.81 8.30
C ASP A 653 19.21 -2.97 7.76
N PHE A 654 19.62 -3.60 6.66
CA PHE A 654 18.87 -4.68 6.00
C PHE A 654 19.32 -6.09 6.41
N PHE A 655 20.51 -6.21 7.00
CA PHE A 655 21.12 -7.51 7.34
C PHE A 655 21.49 -7.64 8.84
N PRO A 656 20.56 -7.39 9.79
CA PRO A 656 20.84 -7.49 11.22
C PRO A 656 21.19 -8.90 11.69
N GLU A 657 20.82 -9.96 10.95
CA GLU A 657 21.18 -11.34 11.30
C GLU A 657 22.63 -11.67 10.89
N HIS A 658 23.28 -10.77 10.15
CA HIS A 658 24.65 -10.89 9.67
C HIS A 658 25.55 -9.81 10.29
N PRO A 659 26.20 -10.09 11.45
CA PRO A 659 27.10 -9.13 12.11
C PRO A 659 28.24 -8.61 11.21
N ASP A 660 28.66 -9.40 10.23
CA ASP A 660 29.58 -9.02 9.15
C ASP A 660 28.85 -9.01 7.80
N HIS A 661 27.85 -8.14 7.69
CA HIS A 661 26.99 -7.99 6.51
C HIS A 661 27.78 -7.69 5.22
N VAL A 662 28.90 -6.97 5.30
CA VAL A 662 29.75 -6.70 4.13
C VAL A 662 30.37 -7.99 3.60
N GLN A 663 30.89 -8.84 4.49
CA GLN A 663 31.44 -10.12 4.07
C GLN A 663 30.35 -11.07 3.54
N TYR A 664 29.17 -11.09 4.17
CA TYR A 664 28.02 -11.83 3.67
C TYR A 664 27.65 -11.42 2.23
N VAL A 665 27.50 -10.12 1.99
CA VAL A 665 27.20 -9.58 0.65
C VAL A 665 28.30 -9.93 -0.37
N LYS A 666 29.59 -9.85 0.01
CA LYS A 666 30.71 -10.29 -0.85
C LYS A 666 30.56 -11.75 -1.24
N GLU A 667 30.17 -12.61 -0.32
CA GLU A 667 30.00 -14.04 -0.58
C GLU A 667 28.84 -14.32 -1.53
N GLU A 668 27.71 -13.64 -1.39
CA GLU A 668 26.58 -13.74 -2.32
C GLU A 668 26.95 -13.27 -3.73
N ILE A 669 27.66 -12.14 -3.85
CA ILE A 669 28.15 -11.63 -5.15
C ILE A 669 29.13 -12.63 -5.79
N LYS A 670 30.08 -13.17 -5.03
CA LYS A 670 31.05 -14.15 -5.55
C LYS A 670 30.37 -15.43 -6.02
N LYS A 671 29.34 -15.92 -5.29
CA LYS A 671 28.53 -17.07 -5.74
C LYS A 671 27.87 -16.79 -7.08
N ALA A 672 27.28 -15.60 -7.25
CA ALA A 672 26.65 -15.21 -8.51
C ALA A 672 27.66 -15.06 -9.66
N ILE A 673 28.86 -14.51 -9.42
CA ILE A 673 29.93 -14.43 -10.44
C ILE A 673 30.39 -15.83 -10.85
N GLN A 674 30.59 -16.73 -9.89
CA GLN A 674 31.06 -18.09 -10.15
C GLN A 674 30.05 -18.96 -10.91
N ALA A 675 28.76 -18.61 -10.85
CA ALA A 675 27.72 -19.31 -11.61
C ALA A 675 27.80 -19.00 -13.11
N GLU A 676 28.30 -17.83 -13.50
CA GLU A 676 28.38 -17.38 -14.91
C GLU A 676 29.67 -16.59 -15.19
N PRO A 677 30.86 -17.19 -14.99
CA PRO A 677 32.14 -16.48 -15.00
C PRO A 677 32.48 -15.83 -16.34
N GLU A 678 31.94 -16.30 -17.46
CA GLU A 678 32.19 -15.79 -18.81
C GLU A 678 31.71 -14.36 -19.05
N TYR A 679 30.81 -13.83 -18.20
CA TYR A 679 30.31 -12.46 -18.30
C TYR A 679 31.14 -11.43 -17.53
N TYR A 680 32.17 -11.87 -16.81
CA TYR A 680 32.97 -11.04 -15.92
C TYR A 680 34.44 -11.04 -16.33
N PHE A 681 35.22 -10.11 -15.77
CA PHE A 681 36.67 -10.12 -15.93
C PHE A 681 37.31 -11.26 -15.14
N GLU A 682 38.49 -11.70 -15.60
CA GLU A 682 39.24 -12.79 -14.95
C GLU A 682 39.58 -12.47 -13.48
N ASP A 683 39.70 -11.19 -13.12
CA ASP A 683 40.03 -10.66 -11.79
C ASP A 683 38.81 -10.14 -11.01
N ALA A 684 37.58 -10.48 -11.43
CA ALA A 684 36.37 -9.99 -10.79
C ALA A 684 36.26 -10.44 -9.32
N LEU A 685 36.64 -11.68 -9.00
CA LEU A 685 36.56 -12.20 -7.62
C LEU A 685 37.56 -11.49 -6.69
N GLU A 686 38.79 -11.27 -7.16
CA GLU A 686 39.81 -10.49 -6.45
C GLU A 686 39.35 -9.05 -6.22
N THR A 687 38.66 -8.46 -7.20
CA THR A 687 38.08 -7.12 -7.10
C THR A 687 37.01 -7.05 -6.01
N ILE A 688 36.16 -8.07 -5.87
CA ILE A 688 35.17 -8.16 -4.77
C ILE A 688 35.87 -8.30 -3.42
N ASP A 689 36.88 -9.17 -3.31
CA ASP A 689 37.59 -9.39 -2.05
C ASP A 689 38.33 -8.13 -1.58
N ALA A 690 38.99 -7.42 -2.50
CA ALA A 690 39.78 -6.23 -2.21
C ALA A 690 38.95 -4.98 -1.88
N ARG A 691 37.63 -4.99 -2.10
CA ARG A 691 36.78 -3.81 -1.87
C ARG A 691 36.61 -3.53 -0.38
N GLU A 692 37.05 -2.36 0.07
CA GLU A 692 36.91 -1.91 1.47
C GLU A 692 35.71 -0.98 1.69
N GLU A 693 35.25 -0.29 0.64
CA GLU A 693 34.09 0.59 0.68
C GLU A 693 32.78 -0.20 0.63
N GLU A 694 31.75 0.33 1.27
CA GLU A 694 30.40 -0.22 1.20
C GLU A 694 29.87 -0.24 -0.24
N PHE A 695 29.13 -1.30 -0.59
CA PHE A 695 28.60 -1.43 -1.93
C PHE A 695 27.51 -0.40 -2.20
N SER A 696 27.46 0.10 -3.44
CA SER A 696 26.29 0.87 -3.88
C SER A 696 25.13 -0.08 -4.10
N PHE A 697 23.98 0.26 -3.53
CA PHE A 697 22.79 -0.57 -3.60
C PHE A 697 21.52 0.26 -3.70
N TYR A 698 20.46 -0.33 -4.21
CA TYR A 698 19.10 0.15 -4.06
C TYR A 698 18.22 -0.98 -3.53
N VAL A 699 16.99 -0.67 -3.14
CA VAL A 699 16.04 -1.67 -2.64
C VAL A 699 14.93 -1.83 -3.67
N ASP A 700 14.59 -3.08 -4.01
CA ASP A 700 13.37 -3.42 -4.72
C ASP A 700 12.71 -4.65 -4.09
N ASN A 701 11.37 -4.68 -4.06
CA ASN A 701 10.60 -5.85 -3.61
C ASN A 701 11.11 -6.49 -2.29
N GLU A 702 11.81 -7.63 -2.39
CA GLU A 702 12.36 -8.41 -1.28
C GLU A 702 13.91 -8.35 -1.21
N ASN A 703 14.57 -7.51 -2.02
CA ASN A 703 16.03 -7.51 -2.18
C ASN A 703 16.69 -6.16 -1.91
N VAL A 704 17.88 -6.26 -1.33
CA VAL A 704 18.96 -5.30 -1.53
C VAL A 704 19.65 -5.65 -2.85
N VAL A 705 19.60 -4.74 -3.83
CA VAL A 705 20.24 -4.93 -5.13
C VAL A 705 21.56 -4.17 -5.16
N VAL A 706 22.66 -4.90 -4.98
CA VAL A 706 24.01 -4.36 -5.13
C VAL A 706 24.34 -4.22 -6.62
N PHE A 707 24.92 -3.09 -7.04
CA PHE A 707 25.27 -2.88 -8.44
C PHE A 707 26.70 -2.37 -8.64
N PHE A 708 27.22 -2.67 -9.84
CA PHE A 708 28.54 -2.25 -10.32
C PHE A 708 28.39 -1.52 -11.65
N HIS A 709 29.20 -0.48 -11.84
CA HIS A 709 29.22 0.30 -13.07
C HIS A 709 29.89 -0.49 -14.20
N PRO A 710 29.62 -0.14 -15.48
CA PRO A 710 30.34 -0.72 -16.60
C PRO A 710 31.85 -0.58 -16.40
N TYR A 711 32.61 -1.65 -16.68
CA TYR A 711 34.05 -1.81 -16.44
C TYR A 711 34.52 -2.03 -15.01
N ASP A 712 33.65 -2.02 -13.99
CA ASP A 712 34.09 -2.33 -12.62
C ASP A 712 34.54 -3.79 -12.50
N ILE A 713 33.70 -4.72 -12.98
CA ILE A 713 33.92 -6.18 -12.90
C ILE A 713 33.57 -6.92 -14.19
N ALA A 714 33.09 -6.21 -15.20
CA ALA A 714 32.62 -6.77 -16.47
C ALA A 714 32.81 -5.77 -17.62
N PRO A 715 32.96 -6.22 -18.88
CA PRO A 715 33.07 -5.34 -20.03
C PRO A 715 31.81 -4.49 -20.23
N TYR A 716 31.93 -3.36 -20.91
CA TYR A 716 30.80 -2.43 -21.16
C TYR A 716 29.56 -3.09 -21.78
N ALA A 717 29.75 -4.09 -22.65
CA ALA A 717 28.65 -4.84 -23.26
C ALA A 717 27.77 -5.57 -22.23
N GLY A 718 28.30 -5.87 -21.04
CA GLY A 718 27.57 -6.45 -19.92
C GLY A 718 26.73 -5.45 -19.14
N GLY A 719 26.82 -4.14 -19.45
CA GLY A 719 26.07 -3.08 -18.79
C GLY A 719 26.41 -2.93 -17.30
N PHE A 720 25.41 -2.57 -16.50
CA PHE A 720 25.50 -2.63 -15.05
C PHE A 720 25.38 -4.09 -14.60
N ARG A 721 26.27 -4.56 -13.73
CA ARG A 721 26.09 -5.85 -13.05
C ARG A 721 25.31 -5.62 -11.76
N GLU A 722 24.19 -6.31 -11.62
CA GLU A 722 23.29 -6.22 -10.45
C GLU A 722 23.19 -7.58 -9.77
N PHE A 723 23.22 -7.56 -8.44
CA PHE A 723 23.21 -8.73 -7.58
C PHE A 723 22.10 -8.55 -6.55
N PRO A 724 20.90 -9.09 -6.80
CA PRO A 724 19.81 -9.07 -5.83
C PRO A 724 20.12 -10.04 -4.68
N ILE A 725 20.08 -9.53 -3.45
CA ILE A 725 20.30 -10.28 -2.22
C ILE A 725 19.07 -10.06 -1.32
N PRO A 726 18.32 -11.11 -0.97
CA PRO A 726 17.14 -10.96 -0.11
C PRO A 726 17.53 -10.37 1.24
N TRP A 727 16.84 -9.33 1.70
CA TRP A 727 17.10 -8.71 3.01
C TRP A 727 16.56 -9.57 4.17
N ASP A 728 17.15 -9.44 5.37
CA ASP A 728 16.66 -10.14 6.57
C ASP A 728 15.45 -9.41 7.18
N VAL A 729 15.50 -8.07 7.16
CA VAL A 729 14.43 -7.19 7.63
C VAL A 729 14.27 -5.99 6.70
N LEU A 730 13.05 -5.46 6.64
CA LEU A 730 12.77 -4.13 6.09
C LEU A 730 12.86 -3.13 7.26
N PRO A 731 13.87 -2.23 7.25
CA PRO A 731 14.18 -1.36 8.39
C PRO A 731 13.23 -0.18 8.60
#